data_AF-A0A182PIE4-F1
#
_entry.id   AF-A0A182PIE4-F1
#
_cell.length_a   1.000
_cell.length_b   1.000
_cell.length_c   1.000
_cell.angle_alpha   90.00
_cell.angle_beta   90.00
_cell.angle_gamma   90.00
#
_symmetry.space_group_name_H-M   'P 1'
#
loop_
_entity.id
_entity.type
_entity.pdbx_description
1 polymer ?
#
loop_
_entity_poly.entity_id
_entity_poly.type
_entity_poly.pdbx_seq_one_letter_code
_entity_poly.pdbx_strand_id
1 'polypeptide(L)'
;MMLMDQTSDQAFLIINTGNPTTLPLPPMRKYIPFFVIEFPPHKVNEDLVNLLYLYTLLSRLEVKRMEKKFIVLIVCDYMPTHALAPLARIFTKLEVLDVLYVIVRSTAITLIQYNNDVSDCVQLSTNDTLGRLFPNRLLDLRGRPYTVLWGDNKPLSFMRNNQLVGVDIDFINIIAQHQNTHVEYIHAASSNISHIDFAIHRVIGDGLLLCMSPLYFPNQYRWCIGVPRSYHIEVNGQLFRPFALDLWTMLILLTGAYLGYKKLVQPRVHRHYPEAFRIINPPIKLLILFLHFMVLETYIAMLIKQLEFSHLPSFPKTVQEFSESSIPLLVLLQDLYDFLQHNAGLADQLVNWNSSESYDPEQFGLLQWCDLFEYSIEQTTELLGKRLNKHKFYLITEPVLTTAMASFFQTDMLVHTFQRYIDRLNEAGIWQYLVSKWTSRSQYQQFFTQIEDPLKLKKQYLDLNHLIPVYIVWSQLLLVSLVIFVGEHIVHKTTTRQSFLVRLINELSESSSGSATTALINIDQTYLYHLPAQLMTETSSQAFLIINTVNSSTLKTSATRDNIPLLVIEFPASRVNANEQNSIFLQFLFRQLHVSGSEKKLVVLIVSDTLRIDTLASLAGIFTIHNALDVLYVVIGSTTVSLFRFNNYVNNCVQVSINDSLSFLFPNRFLDLRGRPYTVAWYEAKPMAFARNNQVVGVDIDFINIIAKHQNTHVDYLVTLPKDSKRTIDFATYRLIDTGQWSQQASPLYFPNPYRWCLAIPRSYRTDVSGQLFRPFQLDLWIFLTVVASAYFGYKKLVYQHLSCGYPGIIKIIDPPIKLLILFLHFMVLETYLTMLTKQLEFSHVPSFPKTLQEFNESSLPLLVPVPDLFDFLKNNPHHSDQLVNWNRSVRYDPQRLGILQKCDLFELSIEESTALLGKRLDKHNFYLITQPVLATSMVSIFKKDSPLVHTFQRYIDRLNEAGIWQYLVSKWTYSPRSPSYSTQLEDPLELKTQFLDLNHLIPVYIVWSQLLLASFIVFLGEHIVHTIANRQQRTGKYEINHDSIPIQNFCK
;
A
#
# COMPACT_ATOMS: atom_id res chain seq x y z
N MET A 1 67.15 43.79 22.59
CA MET A 1 68.17 42.77 22.34
C MET A 1 67.44 41.45 22.15
N MET A 2 67.46 40.90 20.93
CA MET A 2 66.68 39.70 20.58
C MET A 2 67.54 38.47 20.91
N LEU A 3 67.31 37.83 22.05
CA LEU A 3 67.91 36.54 22.38
C LEU A 3 66.94 35.45 21.89
N MET A 4 67.26 34.82 20.75
CA MET A 4 66.69 33.52 20.43
C MET A 4 67.62 32.46 21.02
N ASP A 5 67.17 31.80 22.09
CA ASP A 5 67.83 30.60 22.58
C ASP A 5 67.47 29.43 21.65
N GLN A 6 68.47 28.79 21.05
CA GLN A 6 68.30 27.70 20.07
C GLN A 6 68.04 26.33 20.70
N THR A 7 67.80 26.25 22.02
CA THR A 7 67.76 24.97 22.74
C THR A 7 66.38 24.51 23.20
N SER A 8 65.29 25.22 22.87
CA SER A 8 63.92 24.74 23.13
C SER A 8 62.98 25.05 21.96
N ASP A 9 62.08 24.13 21.64
CA ASP A 9 61.03 24.25 20.60
C ASP A 9 59.99 25.37 20.87
N GLN A 10 60.30 26.36 21.72
CA GLN A 10 59.43 27.47 22.09
C GLN A 10 60.06 28.81 21.68
N ALA A 11 59.52 29.42 20.62
CA ALA A 11 59.94 30.75 20.19
C ALA A 11 59.30 31.83 21.08
N PHE A 12 60.13 32.63 21.75
CA PHE A 12 59.73 33.82 22.49
C PHE A 12 60.14 35.09 21.75
N LEU A 13 59.28 36.10 21.73
CA LEU A 13 59.67 37.46 21.30
C LEU A 13 59.72 38.39 22.50
N ILE A 14 60.92 38.87 22.82
CA ILE A 14 61.14 39.86 23.88
C ILE A 14 61.22 41.26 23.26
N ILE A 15 60.27 42.13 23.65
CA ILE A 15 60.22 43.54 23.23
C ILE A 15 60.66 44.38 24.42
N ASN A 16 61.85 44.97 24.34
CA ASN A 16 62.35 45.89 25.36
C ASN A 16 62.05 47.34 24.95
N THR A 17 61.32 48.05 25.80
CA THR A 17 60.85 49.43 25.55
C THR A 17 61.92 50.52 25.78
N GLY A 18 63.15 50.13 26.16
CA GLY A 18 64.22 51.02 26.58
C GLY A 18 64.87 51.88 25.48
N ASN A 19 64.82 51.48 24.20
CA ASN A 19 65.54 52.18 23.12
C ASN A 19 64.74 52.23 21.79
N PRO A 20 64.26 53.41 21.32
CA PRO A 20 63.50 53.55 20.09
C PRO A 20 64.44 53.68 18.88
N THR A 21 65.16 52.61 18.53
CA THR A 21 65.89 52.57 17.25
C THR A 21 65.11 51.74 16.24
N THR A 22 64.83 52.36 15.10
CA THR A 22 64.21 51.78 13.90
C THR A 22 65.04 50.62 13.35
N LEU A 23 64.70 49.39 13.72
CA LEU A 23 65.14 48.20 12.98
C LEU A 23 63.99 47.68 12.12
N PRO A 24 64.24 47.24 10.86
CA PRO A 24 63.24 46.53 10.08
C PRO A 24 62.93 45.20 10.77
N LEU A 25 61.66 45.00 11.13
CA LEU A 25 61.17 43.73 11.63
C LEU A 25 61.22 42.69 10.49
N PRO A 26 61.86 41.53 10.66
CA PRO A 26 61.77 40.46 9.66
C PRO A 26 60.32 39.97 9.54
N PRO A 27 59.89 39.44 8.38
CA PRO A 27 58.55 38.87 8.22
C PRO A 27 58.35 37.79 9.27
N MET A 28 57.47 38.04 10.24
CA MET A 28 57.27 37.12 11.35
C MET A 28 56.71 35.79 10.84
N ARG A 29 57.35 34.68 11.22
CA ARG A 29 56.73 33.36 11.11
C ARG A 29 55.42 33.38 11.93
N LYS A 30 54.35 32.82 11.36
CA LYS A 30 52.99 32.75 11.96
C LYS A 30 52.93 32.13 13.38
N TYR A 31 54.00 31.52 13.89
CA TYR A 31 54.02 30.72 15.12
C TYR A 31 54.98 31.27 16.19
N ILE A 32 54.67 32.43 16.77
CA ILE A 32 55.28 32.87 18.05
C ILE A 32 54.18 32.82 19.11
N PRO A 33 54.18 31.84 20.03
CA PRO A 33 53.10 31.65 21.01
C PRO A 33 53.14 32.62 22.21
N PHE A 34 54.30 33.19 22.53
CA PHE A 34 54.50 34.07 23.69
C PHE A 34 55.20 35.38 23.31
N PHE A 35 54.63 36.48 23.77
CA PHE A 35 55.27 37.79 23.73
C PHE A 35 55.61 38.25 25.14
N VAL A 36 56.86 38.68 25.33
CA VAL A 36 57.33 39.23 26.60
C VAL A 36 57.65 40.71 26.38
N ILE A 37 56.96 41.60 27.08
CA ILE A 37 57.17 43.05 26.98
C ILE A 37 57.82 43.52 28.27
N GLU A 38 59.04 44.05 28.19
CA GLU A 38 59.81 44.51 29.34
C GLU A 38 59.75 46.04 29.48
N PHE A 39 59.33 46.50 30.66
CA PHE A 39 59.34 47.91 31.07
C PHE A 39 60.48 48.16 32.07
N PRO A 40 61.48 48.98 31.72
CA PRO A 40 62.58 49.30 32.63
C PRO A 40 62.14 50.26 33.76
N PRO A 41 62.83 50.22 34.92
CA PRO A 41 62.40 50.85 36.17
C PRO A 41 62.23 52.38 36.15
N HIS A 42 62.87 53.07 35.20
CA HIS A 42 62.93 54.53 35.18
C HIS A 42 61.86 55.22 34.30
N LYS A 43 60.97 54.48 33.62
CA LYS A 43 60.03 55.05 32.63
C LYS A 43 58.53 54.83 32.91
N VAL A 44 58.18 54.18 34.02
CA VAL A 44 56.78 53.83 34.33
C VAL A 44 55.93 55.07 34.73
N ASN A 45 56.57 56.15 35.21
CA ASN A 45 55.90 57.39 35.61
C ASN A 45 55.88 58.50 34.54
N GLU A 46 56.61 58.37 33.43
CA GLU A 46 56.64 59.39 32.36
C GLU A 46 55.69 59.05 31.20
N ASP A 47 54.54 59.72 31.26
CA ASP A 47 53.65 60.22 30.19
C ASP A 47 53.20 59.34 29.01
N LEU A 48 51.98 59.67 28.54
CA LEU A 48 51.21 59.15 27.40
C LEU A 48 52.02 58.78 26.13
N VAL A 49 53.23 59.30 25.96
CA VAL A 49 54.11 59.05 24.80
C VAL A 49 54.53 57.57 24.72
N ASN A 50 54.81 56.91 25.85
CA ASN A 50 55.16 55.48 25.86
C ASN A 50 53.95 54.59 25.54
N LEU A 51 52.74 55.03 25.91
CA LEU A 51 51.48 54.31 25.66
C LEU A 51 51.03 54.41 24.19
N LEU A 52 51.18 55.59 23.56
CA LEU A 52 50.89 55.77 22.14
C LEU A 52 51.90 55.03 21.24
N TYR A 53 53.18 55.03 21.63
CA TYR A 53 54.22 54.24 20.98
C TYR A 53 53.96 52.74 21.10
N LEU A 54 53.59 52.26 22.29
CA LEU A 54 53.20 50.87 22.49
C LEU A 54 51.97 50.49 21.65
N TYR A 55 50.96 51.35 21.60
CA TYR A 55 49.78 51.15 20.76
C TYR A 55 50.13 51.06 19.27
N THR A 56 50.98 51.97 18.77
CA THR A 56 51.43 51.96 17.36
C THR A 56 52.35 50.79 17.03
N LEU A 57 53.21 50.38 17.95
CA LEU A 57 54.07 49.21 17.81
C LEU A 57 53.23 47.93 17.77
N LEU A 58 52.32 47.73 18.72
CA LEU A 58 51.43 46.58 18.78
C LEU A 58 50.48 46.54 17.57
N SER A 59 49.99 47.69 17.10
CA SER A 59 49.17 47.75 15.88
C SER A 59 49.97 47.39 14.62
N ARG A 60 51.25 47.79 14.54
CA ARG A 60 52.15 47.42 13.41
C ARG A 60 52.56 45.96 13.43
N LEU A 61 52.59 45.34 14.60
CA LEU A 61 52.85 43.91 14.77
C LEU A 61 51.61 43.04 14.44
N GLU A 62 50.52 43.65 13.96
CA GLU A 62 49.24 42.99 13.70
C GLU A 62 48.73 42.18 14.90
N VAL A 63 49.08 42.61 16.12
CA VAL A 63 48.73 41.92 17.38
C VAL A 63 47.22 41.93 17.64
N LYS A 64 46.49 42.79 16.94
CA LYS A 64 45.04 42.88 17.03
C LYS A 64 44.44 41.51 16.68
N ARG A 65 43.70 40.94 17.64
CA ARG A 65 42.90 39.71 17.48
C ARG A 65 43.69 38.41 17.22
N MET A 66 44.88 38.29 17.81
CA MET A 66 45.64 37.02 17.81
C MET A 66 45.45 36.23 19.11
N GLU A 67 45.30 34.89 19.00
CA GLU A 67 45.36 33.93 20.12
C GLU A 67 46.80 33.77 20.64
N LYS A 68 47.38 34.83 21.20
CA LYS A 68 48.76 34.80 21.72
C LYS A 68 48.81 35.27 23.16
N LYS A 69 49.70 34.66 23.94
CA LYS A 69 49.85 34.94 25.37
C LYS A 69 50.87 36.05 25.56
N PHE A 70 50.46 37.11 26.24
CA PHE A 70 51.30 38.26 26.55
C PHE A 70 51.72 38.22 28.01
N ILE A 71 53.03 38.31 28.25
CA ILE A 71 53.62 38.48 29.57
C ILE A 71 54.23 39.88 29.60
N VAL A 72 53.70 40.74 30.44
CA VAL A 72 54.20 42.10 30.61
C VAL A 72 55.06 42.12 31.86
N LEU A 73 56.38 42.17 31.69
CA LEU A 73 57.37 42.26 32.76
C LEU A 73 57.59 43.72 33.13
N ILE A 74 57.34 44.05 34.39
CA ILE A 74 57.57 45.39 34.93
C ILE A 74 58.58 45.26 36.06
N VAL A 75 59.80 45.74 35.84
CA VAL A 75 60.85 45.74 36.87
C VAL A 75 60.77 47.07 37.60
N CYS A 76 60.22 47.07 38.82
CA CYS A 76 60.05 48.30 39.60
C CYS A 76 59.88 47.99 41.09
N ASP A 77 60.63 48.67 41.96
CA ASP A 77 60.53 48.49 43.42
C ASP A 77 59.25 49.13 44.01
N TYR A 78 58.63 50.09 43.31
CA TYR A 78 57.39 50.74 43.75
C TYR A 78 56.46 51.07 42.57
N MET A 79 55.44 50.25 42.36
CA MET A 79 54.35 50.52 41.43
C MET A 79 53.00 50.29 42.12
N PRO A 80 52.12 51.32 42.21
CA PRO A 80 50.79 51.13 42.75
C PRO A 80 49.88 50.44 41.73
N THR A 81 48.97 49.58 42.21
CA THR A 81 48.07 48.77 41.37
C THR A 81 47.20 49.61 40.43
N HIS A 82 46.82 50.83 40.81
CA HIS A 82 46.04 51.73 39.95
C HIS A 82 46.81 52.22 38.70
N ALA A 83 48.14 52.23 38.72
CA ALA A 83 48.96 52.63 37.57
C ALA A 83 48.96 51.57 36.44
N LEU A 84 48.48 50.34 36.71
CA LEU A 84 48.31 49.30 35.71
C LEU A 84 47.03 49.49 34.87
N ALA A 85 46.01 50.17 35.40
CA ALA A 85 44.71 50.29 34.73
C ALA A 85 44.78 50.98 33.35
N PRO A 86 45.55 52.07 33.13
CA PRO A 86 45.72 52.67 31.81
C PRO A 86 46.42 51.75 30.81
N LEU A 87 47.42 50.98 31.26
CA LEU A 87 48.14 50.01 30.44
C LEU A 87 47.22 48.84 30.06
N ALA A 88 46.46 48.33 31.02
CA ALA A 88 45.46 47.29 30.79
C ALA A 88 44.41 47.72 29.76
N ARG A 89 43.90 48.95 29.86
CA ARG A 89 42.95 49.52 28.87
C ARG A 89 43.48 49.53 27.44
N ILE A 90 44.80 49.66 27.22
CA ILE A 90 45.38 49.60 25.87
C ILE A 90 45.34 48.20 25.31
N PHE A 91 45.74 47.21 26.10
CA PHE A 91 45.64 45.80 25.70
C PHE A 91 44.18 45.38 25.49
N THR A 92 43.26 45.84 26.33
CA THR A 92 41.81 45.64 26.15
C THR A 92 41.30 46.33 24.87
N LYS A 93 41.74 47.56 24.57
CA LYS A 93 41.37 48.29 23.34
C LYS A 93 41.94 47.65 22.06
N LEU A 94 43.05 46.93 22.19
CA LEU A 94 43.64 46.11 21.13
C LEU A 94 43.03 44.70 21.05
N GLU A 95 42.02 44.40 21.88
CA GLU A 95 41.31 43.11 21.96
C GLU A 95 42.26 41.93 22.29
N VAL A 96 43.29 42.16 23.09
CA VAL A 96 44.20 41.09 23.56
C VAL A 96 43.61 40.45 24.82
N LEU A 97 43.29 39.15 24.74
CA LEU A 97 42.55 38.44 25.79
C LEU A 97 43.43 37.92 26.93
N ASP A 98 44.65 37.47 26.62
CA ASP A 98 45.53 36.74 27.53
C ASP A 98 46.77 37.58 27.90
N VAL A 99 46.62 38.48 28.88
CA VAL A 99 47.71 39.30 29.39
C VAL A 99 47.97 39.01 30.87
N LEU A 100 49.22 38.65 31.18
CA LEU A 100 49.71 38.47 32.54
C LEU A 100 50.72 39.58 32.87
N TYR A 101 50.45 40.36 33.91
CA TYR A 101 51.37 41.38 34.40
C TYR A 101 52.24 40.79 35.50
N VAL A 102 53.56 40.83 35.29
CA VAL A 102 54.55 40.28 36.21
C VAL A 102 55.38 41.43 36.74
N ILE A 103 55.15 41.82 37.98
CA ILE A 103 55.93 42.87 38.64
C ILE A 103 57.06 42.20 39.40
N VAL A 104 58.29 42.54 39.01
CA VAL A 104 59.51 42.03 39.62
C VAL A 104 60.06 43.11 40.55
N ARG A 105 60.03 42.83 41.85
CA ARG A 105 60.68 43.65 42.90
C ARG A 105 61.99 43.00 43.31
N SER A 106 62.89 43.78 43.91
CA SER A 106 64.18 43.30 44.43
C SER A 106 64.11 42.06 45.35
N THR A 107 62.96 41.78 45.98
CA THR A 107 62.78 40.65 46.92
C THR A 107 61.59 39.72 46.62
N ALA A 108 60.73 40.04 45.63
CA ALA A 108 59.52 39.26 45.35
C ALA A 108 59.00 39.46 43.92
N ILE A 109 58.34 38.43 43.38
CA ILE A 109 57.59 38.52 42.12
C ILE A 109 56.10 38.51 42.46
N THR A 110 55.36 39.49 41.95
CA THR A 110 53.89 39.52 42.07
C THR A 110 53.25 39.40 40.70
N LEU A 111 52.37 38.40 40.56
CA LEU A 111 51.58 38.17 39.35
C LEU A 111 50.24 38.89 39.48
N ILE A 112 49.86 39.66 38.47
CA ILE A 112 48.61 40.41 38.43
C ILE A 112 47.92 40.13 37.10
N GLN A 113 46.61 39.88 37.17
CA GLN A 113 45.75 39.76 36.01
C GLN A 113 44.68 40.84 36.06
N TYR A 114 44.46 41.50 34.92
CA TYR A 114 43.36 42.44 34.79
C TYR A 114 42.07 41.69 34.43
N ASN A 115 41.03 41.88 35.25
CA ASN A 115 39.70 41.39 34.96
C ASN A 115 38.90 42.50 34.25
N ASN A 116 38.57 42.28 32.97
CA ASN A 116 37.83 43.25 32.17
C ASN A 116 36.40 43.46 32.69
N ASP A 117 35.77 42.43 33.26
CA ASP A 117 34.36 42.47 33.67
C ASP A 117 34.14 43.32 34.93
N VAL A 118 35.12 43.30 35.84
CA VAL A 118 35.09 44.04 37.11
C VAL A 118 35.95 45.31 37.03
N SER A 119 36.68 45.51 35.94
CA SER A 119 37.68 46.58 35.76
C SER A 119 38.66 46.69 36.93
N ASP A 120 39.07 45.55 37.48
CA ASP A 120 39.91 45.46 38.67
C ASP A 120 41.10 44.50 38.45
N CYS A 121 42.17 44.74 39.19
CA CYS A 121 43.40 43.95 39.15
C CYS A 121 43.36 42.86 40.21
N VAL A 122 43.35 41.59 39.79
CA VAL A 122 43.39 40.44 40.69
C VAL A 122 44.82 39.96 40.84
N GLN A 123 45.30 39.84 42.08
CA GLN A 123 46.62 39.28 42.37
C GLN A 123 46.56 37.74 42.30
N LEU A 124 47.49 37.14 41.57
CA LEU A 124 47.63 35.70 41.38
C LEU A 124 48.82 35.14 42.17
N SER A 125 48.75 33.86 42.55
CA SER A 125 49.83 33.17 43.24
C SER A 125 50.85 32.63 42.24
N THR A 126 52.13 32.60 42.59
CA THR A 126 53.18 31.97 41.78
C THR A 126 53.05 30.45 41.70
N ASN A 127 52.25 29.84 42.58
CA ASN A 127 51.93 28.41 42.55
C ASN A 127 50.63 28.11 41.79
N ASP A 128 49.98 29.11 41.19
CA ASP A 128 48.76 28.91 40.44
C ASP A 128 49.02 28.09 39.16
N THR A 129 48.08 27.22 38.80
CA THR A 129 48.19 26.39 37.60
C THR A 129 48.18 27.25 36.33
N LEU A 130 48.76 26.74 35.24
CA LEU A 130 48.80 27.45 33.95
C LEU A 130 47.40 27.88 33.47
N GLY A 131 46.37 27.06 33.74
CA GLY A 131 44.97 27.39 33.40
C GLY A 131 44.37 28.51 34.25
N ARG A 132 44.94 28.81 35.43
CA ARG A 132 44.57 29.97 36.26
C ARG A 132 45.36 31.22 35.88
N LEU A 133 46.61 31.07 35.43
CA LEU A 133 47.43 32.17 34.92
C LEU A 133 46.99 32.67 33.54
N PHE A 134 46.59 31.75 32.66
CA PHE A 134 46.01 32.02 31.35
C PHE A 134 44.68 31.27 31.20
N PRO A 135 43.58 31.79 31.79
CA PRO A 135 42.26 31.21 31.62
C PRO A 135 41.89 31.26 30.14
N ASN A 136 41.41 30.14 29.58
CA ASN A 136 41.08 30.05 28.17
C ASN A 136 39.75 30.77 27.89
N ARG A 137 39.79 32.10 27.81
CA ARG A 137 38.63 33.01 27.72
C ARG A 137 37.79 32.80 26.45
N LEU A 138 38.30 32.07 25.45
CA LEU A 138 37.58 31.70 24.24
C LEU A 138 36.74 30.42 24.40
N LEU A 139 36.98 29.64 25.47
CA LEU A 139 36.18 28.45 25.80
C LEU A 139 35.03 28.76 26.78
N ASP A 140 35.10 29.86 27.53
CA ASP A 140 34.12 30.22 28.56
C ASP A 140 33.64 31.67 28.34
N LEU A 141 32.48 31.81 27.68
CA LEU A 141 31.90 33.09 27.22
C LEU A 141 30.78 33.59 28.15
N ARG A 142 30.85 33.25 29.44
CA ARG A 142 29.85 33.67 30.43
C ARG A 142 29.63 35.18 30.40
N GLY A 143 28.40 35.59 30.10
CA GLY A 143 27.97 36.99 30.06
C GLY A 143 28.04 37.69 28.69
N ARG A 144 28.56 37.04 27.64
CA ARG A 144 28.53 37.56 26.25
C ARG A 144 27.65 36.66 25.37
N PRO A 145 26.38 37.00 25.11
CA PRO A 145 25.54 36.21 24.22
C PRO A 145 26.03 36.25 22.77
N TYR A 146 25.76 35.18 22.02
CA TYR A 146 25.88 35.19 20.57
C TYR A 146 24.69 35.89 19.94
N THR A 147 24.91 36.93 19.14
CA THR A 147 23.84 37.54 18.34
C THR A 147 23.81 36.95 16.94
N VAL A 148 22.76 36.17 16.64
CA VAL A 148 22.65 35.35 15.42
C VAL A 148 21.49 35.79 14.54
N LEU A 149 21.79 36.11 13.28
CA LEU A 149 20.77 36.45 12.29
C LEU A 149 20.18 35.18 11.65
N TRP A 150 18.86 35.01 11.74
CA TRP A 150 18.16 33.83 11.20
C TRP A 150 17.08 34.19 10.17
N GLY A 151 16.78 33.24 9.28
CA GLY A 151 15.70 33.32 8.30
C GLY A 151 14.85 32.05 8.30
N ASP A 152 13.61 32.15 7.82
CA ASP A 152 12.71 31.01 7.72
C ASP A 152 13.18 30.02 6.65
N ASN A 153 13.59 28.83 7.09
CA ASN A 153 14.09 27.74 6.26
C ASN A 153 13.79 26.40 6.94
N LYS A 154 12.72 25.72 6.54
CA LYS A 154 12.34 24.42 7.12
C LYS A 154 13.17 23.29 6.48
N PRO A 155 13.74 22.35 7.27
CA PRO A 155 13.65 22.16 8.72
C PRO A 155 14.83 22.76 9.52
N LEU A 156 15.66 23.61 8.91
CA LEU A 156 16.90 24.13 9.51
C LEU A 156 16.65 25.20 10.58
N SER A 157 15.80 26.19 10.31
CA SER A 157 15.40 27.26 11.23
C SER A 157 14.00 27.75 10.87
N PHE A 158 13.03 27.59 11.76
CA PHE A 158 11.65 28.03 11.52
C PHE A 158 10.88 28.23 12.82
N MET A 159 9.79 29.00 12.75
CA MET A 159 8.89 29.19 13.87
C MET A 159 7.90 28.02 14.02
N ARG A 160 7.85 27.41 15.21
CA ARG A 160 6.84 26.43 15.60
C ARG A 160 6.24 26.83 16.94
N ASN A 161 4.93 27.08 16.99
CA ASN A 161 4.23 27.50 18.22
C ASN A 161 4.88 28.72 18.92
N ASN A 162 5.23 29.76 18.16
CA ASN A 162 5.96 30.94 18.63
C ASN A 162 7.36 30.68 19.22
N GLN A 163 7.93 29.48 19.04
CA GLN A 163 9.31 29.17 19.40
C GLN A 163 10.15 28.96 18.13
N LEU A 164 11.33 29.56 18.10
CA LEU A 164 12.30 29.34 17.04
C LEU A 164 12.96 27.97 17.24
N VAL A 165 12.82 27.09 16.26
CA VAL A 165 13.31 25.72 16.33
C VAL A 165 13.91 25.29 15.00
N GLY A 166 14.75 24.24 15.02
CA GLY A 166 15.31 23.64 13.82
C GLY A 166 16.70 23.06 14.04
N VAL A 167 17.25 22.42 13.02
CA VAL A 167 18.58 21.79 13.06
C VAL A 167 19.67 22.80 13.43
N ASP A 168 19.71 23.95 12.76
CA ASP A 168 20.75 24.97 12.97
C ASP A 168 20.61 25.59 14.37
N ILE A 169 19.37 25.75 14.85
CA ILE A 169 19.06 26.30 16.18
C ILE A 169 19.54 25.36 17.29
N ASP A 170 19.17 24.08 17.21
CA ASP A 170 19.60 23.07 18.18
C ASP A 170 21.14 22.94 18.18
N PHE A 171 21.76 22.94 17.00
CA PHE A 171 23.20 22.78 16.85
C PHE A 171 23.98 23.94 17.48
N ILE A 172 23.56 25.18 17.23
CA ILE A 172 24.19 26.38 17.80
C ILE A 172 23.97 26.46 19.31
N ASN A 173 22.78 26.10 19.80
CA ASN A 173 22.50 26.08 21.23
C ASN A 173 23.40 25.08 21.97
N ILE A 174 23.75 23.94 21.36
CA ILE A 174 24.71 22.98 21.92
C ILE A 174 26.11 23.62 22.04
N ILE A 175 26.55 24.35 21.00
CA ILE A 175 27.84 25.05 21.02
C ILE A 175 27.84 26.12 22.12
N ALA A 176 26.81 26.95 22.18
CA ALA A 176 26.67 28.00 23.17
C ALA A 176 26.62 27.44 24.61
N GLN A 177 25.88 26.35 24.83
CA GLN A 177 25.83 25.67 26.11
C GLN A 177 27.21 25.13 26.52
N HIS A 178 27.97 24.55 25.58
CA HIS A 178 29.33 24.08 25.85
C HIS A 178 30.30 25.23 26.18
N GLN A 179 30.07 26.42 25.61
CA GLN A 179 30.84 27.64 25.91
C GLN A 179 30.29 28.45 27.09
N ASN A 180 29.34 27.91 27.86
CA ASN A 180 28.66 28.58 28.98
C ASN A 180 28.06 29.95 28.62
N THR A 181 27.53 30.10 27.40
CA THR A 181 26.83 31.30 26.95
C THR A 181 25.42 30.97 26.41
N HIS A 182 24.67 32.00 26.07
CA HIS A 182 23.34 31.92 25.46
C HIS A 182 23.31 32.63 24.10
N VAL A 183 22.25 32.41 23.33
CA VAL A 183 22.12 32.92 21.96
C VAL A 183 20.89 33.80 21.83
N GLU A 184 21.08 34.96 21.22
CA GLU A 184 20.04 35.92 20.86
C GLU A 184 19.78 35.84 19.36
N TYR A 185 18.60 35.39 18.98
CA TYR A 185 18.21 35.21 17.59
C TYR A 185 17.45 36.42 17.05
N ILE A 186 17.99 37.09 16.03
CA ILE A 186 17.38 38.24 15.35
C ILE A 186 16.89 37.80 13.97
N HIS A 187 15.64 38.13 13.63
CA HIS A 187 15.08 37.81 12.32
C HIS A 187 15.66 38.69 11.22
N ALA A 188 16.01 38.10 10.08
CA ALA A 188 16.65 38.77 8.95
C ALA A 188 15.87 39.96 8.38
N ALA A 189 14.54 39.99 8.53
CA ALA A 189 13.71 41.11 8.07
C ALA A 189 13.67 42.33 9.02
N SER A 190 14.38 42.31 10.15
CA SER A 190 14.39 43.43 11.11
C SER A 190 15.40 44.52 10.72
N SER A 191 15.01 45.80 10.79
CA SER A 191 15.80 46.96 10.34
C SER A 191 16.75 47.56 11.39
N ASN A 192 16.75 47.06 12.63
CA ASN A 192 17.59 47.57 13.72
C ASN A 192 18.71 46.58 14.05
N ILE A 193 19.83 46.69 13.35
CA ILE A 193 20.98 45.81 13.51
C ILE A 193 22.18 46.65 13.94
N SER A 194 22.53 46.67 15.22
CA SER A 194 23.71 47.39 15.74
C SER A 194 24.90 46.48 16.06
N HIS A 195 24.69 45.16 16.23
CA HIS A 195 25.75 44.18 16.44
C HIS A 195 25.28 42.77 16.01
N ILE A 196 26.01 42.08 15.13
CA ILE A 196 25.78 40.67 14.74
C ILE A 196 27.12 39.95 14.83
N ASP A 197 27.16 38.79 15.47
CA ASP A 197 28.34 37.93 15.47
C ASP A 197 28.38 37.08 14.19
N PHE A 198 27.28 36.40 13.84
CA PHE A 198 27.18 35.63 12.60
C PHE A 198 25.73 35.42 12.13
N ALA A 199 25.57 34.98 10.88
CA ALA A 199 24.28 34.67 10.29
C ALA A 199 24.17 33.20 9.89
N ILE A 200 23.00 32.60 10.12
CA ILE A 200 22.72 31.20 9.76
C ILE A 200 22.08 31.04 8.37
N HIS A 201 21.60 32.12 7.75
CA HIS A 201 21.24 32.05 6.34
C HIS A 201 22.51 31.79 5.52
N ARG A 202 22.47 30.83 4.61
CA ARG A 202 23.61 30.53 3.75
C ARG A 202 23.58 31.48 2.56
N VAL A 203 24.74 32.00 2.21
CA VAL A 203 24.93 32.88 1.06
C VAL A 203 25.72 32.12 0.01
N ILE A 204 25.37 32.31 -1.26
CA ILE A 204 26.15 31.83 -2.40
C ILE A 204 27.26 32.86 -2.60
N GLY A 205 28.51 32.42 -2.48
CA GLY A 205 29.66 33.32 -2.38
C GLY A 205 29.97 34.03 -3.69
N ASP A 206 29.32 35.16 -3.94
CA ASP A 206 29.86 36.19 -4.80
C ASP A 206 30.68 37.17 -3.96
N GLY A 207 31.84 37.57 -4.47
CA GLY A 207 32.93 38.28 -3.78
C GLY A 207 32.63 39.69 -3.24
N LEU A 208 31.38 39.99 -2.87
CA LEU A 208 30.92 41.27 -2.30
C LEU A 208 30.87 41.29 -0.76
N LEU A 209 31.20 40.18 -0.08
CA LEU A 209 31.26 40.11 1.39
C LEU A 209 32.61 40.64 1.94
N LEU A 210 32.89 41.93 1.71
CA LEU A 210 34.12 42.61 2.15
C LEU A 210 34.29 42.73 3.69
N CYS A 211 33.32 42.24 4.48
CA CYS A 211 33.33 42.28 5.95
C CYS A 211 32.91 40.95 6.64
N MET A 212 32.79 39.83 5.91
CA MET A 212 32.39 38.53 6.49
C MET A 212 33.38 37.40 6.17
N SER A 213 33.75 36.63 7.19
CA SER A 213 34.51 35.38 7.06
C SER A 213 33.55 34.20 6.78
N PRO A 214 33.94 33.23 5.94
CA PRO A 214 33.11 32.07 5.67
C PRO A 214 33.11 31.13 6.87
N LEU A 215 31.91 30.70 7.28
CA LEU A 215 31.69 29.65 8.26
C LEU A 215 31.11 28.42 7.55
N TYR A 216 31.82 27.30 7.63
CA TYR A 216 31.49 26.08 6.92
C TYR A 216 30.69 25.16 7.83
N PHE A 217 29.40 25.02 7.53
CA PHE A 217 28.58 24.01 8.17
C PHE A 217 28.72 22.67 7.45
N PRO A 218 28.41 21.54 8.12
CA PRO A 218 28.59 20.21 7.54
C PRO A 218 27.69 19.94 6.33
N ASN A 219 26.57 20.63 6.22
CA ASN A 219 25.66 20.54 5.08
C ASN A 219 26.00 21.62 4.05
N GLN A 220 26.68 21.22 2.97
CA GLN A 220 26.82 22.08 1.79
C GLN A 220 25.53 21.96 0.98
N TYR A 221 24.86 23.08 0.65
CA TYR A 221 23.67 23.01 -0.19
C TYR A 221 24.05 22.45 -1.55
N ARG A 222 23.52 21.27 -1.83
CA ARG A 222 23.52 20.65 -3.13
C ARG A 222 22.24 21.06 -3.83
N TRP A 223 22.35 21.67 -5.00
CA TRP A 223 21.20 22.02 -5.83
C TRP A 223 20.96 20.91 -6.84
N CYS A 224 19.76 20.37 -6.85
CA CYS A 224 19.30 19.30 -7.70
C CYS A 224 18.10 19.77 -8.54
N ILE A 225 17.76 19.01 -9.58
CA ILE A 225 16.62 19.31 -10.43
C ILE A 225 15.44 18.44 -10.00
N GLY A 226 14.34 19.06 -9.60
CA GLY A 226 13.05 18.43 -9.37
C GLY A 226 12.23 18.45 -10.66
N VAL A 227 12.07 17.30 -11.30
CA VAL A 227 11.32 17.14 -12.55
C VAL A 227 9.92 16.61 -12.25
N PRO A 228 8.86 17.08 -12.91
CA PRO A 228 7.52 16.53 -12.68
C PRO A 228 7.41 15.07 -13.12
N ARG A 229 6.65 14.28 -12.36
CA ARG A 229 6.31 12.90 -12.73
C ARG A 229 5.18 12.92 -13.75
N SER A 230 5.52 12.97 -15.02
CA SER A 230 4.56 12.71 -16.09
C SER A 230 4.46 11.21 -16.37
N TYR A 231 3.22 10.72 -16.48
CA TYR A 231 2.92 9.37 -16.94
C TYR A 231 2.38 9.48 -18.35
N HIS A 232 3.25 9.40 -19.35
CA HIS A 232 2.81 9.36 -20.74
C HIS A 232 2.36 7.93 -21.08
N ILE A 233 1.05 7.69 -21.02
CA ILE A 233 0.46 6.44 -21.52
C ILE A 233 0.22 6.61 -23.02
N GLU A 234 1.06 5.99 -23.84
CA GLU A 234 0.79 5.86 -25.28
C GLU A 234 -0.31 4.80 -25.50
N VAL A 235 -1.58 5.23 -25.36
CA VAL A 235 -2.76 4.36 -25.37
C VAL A 235 -2.82 3.47 -26.62
N ASN A 236 -2.45 3.97 -27.80
CA ASN A 236 -2.56 3.21 -29.06
C ASN A 236 -1.39 2.25 -29.33
N GLY A 237 -0.23 2.44 -28.68
CA GLY A 237 0.97 1.66 -28.94
C GLY A 237 1.00 0.30 -28.22
N GLN A 238 0.34 0.19 -27.07
CA GLN A 238 0.52 -0.95 -26.16
C GLN A 238 0.04 -2.30 -26.71
N LEU A 239 -0.98 -2.33 -27.58
CA LEU A 239 -1.51 -3.58 -28.14
C LEU A 239 -0.66 -4.10 -29.32
N PHE A 240 -0.04 -3.19 -30.09
CA PHE A 240 0.73 -3.53 -31.27
C PHE A 240 2.22 -3.68 -30.98
N ARG A 241 2.76 -3.02 -29.95
CA ARG A 241 4.17 -3.05 -29.52
C ARG A 241 4.73 -4.41 -29.06
N PRO A 242 3.95 -5.41 -28.60
CA PRO A 242 4.52 -6.73 -28.27
C PRO A 242 5.21 -7.38 -29.47
N PHE A 243 4.79 -7.05 -30.69
CA PHE A 243 5.39 -7.49 -31.93
C PHE A 243 5.87 -6.32 -32.78
N ALA A 244 6.99 -6.47 -33.46
CA ALA A 244 7.44 -5.49 -34.45
C ALA A 244 6.44 -5.40 -35.62
N LEU A 245 6.36 -4.25 -36.28
CA LEU A 245 5.51 -4.05 -37.45
C LEU A 245 5.83 -5.06 -38.57
N ASP A 246 7.09 -5.46 -38.71
CA ASP A 246 7.53 -6.48 -39.66
C ASP A 246 6.89 -7.84 -39.39
N LEU A 247 6.66 -8.19 -38.12
CA LEU A 247 6.01 -9.46 -37.77
C LEU A 247 4.51 -9.40 -38.04
N TRP A 248 3.86 -8.26 -37.76
CA TRP A 248 2.44 -8.05 -38.08
C TRP A 248 2.16 -8.15 -39.57
N THR A 249 3.01 -7.56 -40.41
CA THR A 249 2.87 -7.65 -41.87
C THR A 249 3.04 -9.09 -42.37
N MET A 250 3.99 -9.84 -41.82
CA MET A 250 4.15 -11.27 -42.11
C MET A 250 2.94 -12.11 -41.70
N LEU A 251 2.31 -11.82 -40.55
CA LEU A 251 1.10 -12.51 -40.10
C LEU A 251 -0.11 -12.21 -41.01
N ILE A 252 -0.28 -10.96 -41.45
CA ILE A 252 -1.33 -10.58 -42.42
C ILE A 252 -1.10 -11.29 -43.75
N LEU A 253 0.15 -11.37 -44.22
CA LEU A 253 0.49 -12.08 -45.46
C LEU A 253 0.23 -13.58 -45.35
N LEU A 254 0.58 -14.22 -44.23
CA LEU A 254 0.35 -15.64 -43.97
C LEU A 254 -1.16 -15.97 -43.84
N THR A 255 -1.94 -15.11 -43.17
CA THR A 255 -3.39 -15.28 -43.05
C THR A 255 -4.10 -15.06 -44.38
N GLY A 256 -3.68 -14.08 -45.17
CA GLY A 256 -4.12 -13.88 -46.55
C GLY A 256 -3.82 -15.09 -47.44
N ALA A 257 -2.59 -15.62 -47.36
CA ALA A 257 -2.19 -16.83 -48.08
C ALA A 257 -3.02 -18.06 -47.65
N TYR A 258 -3.36 -18.20 -46.36
CA TYR A 258 -4.23 -19.27 -45.87
C TYR A 258 -5.68 -19.13 -46.33
N LEU A 259 -6.25 -17.91 -46.32
CA LEU A 259 -7.58 -17.63 -46.87
C LEU A 259 -7.62 -17.94 -48.37
N GLY A 260 -6.56 -17.59 -49.10
CA GLY A 260 -6.34 -17.96 -50.50
C GLY A 260 -6.25 -19.48 -50.68
N TYR A 261 -5.47 -20.18 -49.84
CA TYR A 261 -5.40 -21.64 -49.81
C TYR A 261 -6.79 -22.26 -49.59
N LYS A 262 -7.54 -21.80 -48.58
CA LYS A 262 -8.87 -22.32 -48.23
C LYS A 262 -9.93 -22.08 -49.31
N LYS A 263 -9.94 -20.90 -49.94
CA LYS A 263 -10.94 -20.55 -50.97
C LYS A 263 -10.60 -21.09 -52.37
N LEU A 264 -9.32 -21.15 -52.75
CA LEU A 264 -8.92 -21.44 -54.14
C LEU A 264 -8.18 -22.77 -54.30
N VAL A 265 -7.26 -23.11 -53.39
CA VAL A 265 -6.35 -24.27 -53.54
C VAL A 265 -6.97 -25.54 -52.95
N GLN A 266 -7.51 -25.46 -51.74
CA GLN A 266 -8.15 -26.58 -51.05
C GLN A 266 -9.28 -27.22 -51.88
N PRO A 267 -10.19 -26.45 -52.53
CA PRO A 267 -11.22 -27.04 -53.37
C PRO A 267 -10.66 -27.68 -54.66
N ARG A 268 -9.54 -27.17 -55.20
CA ARG A 268 -8.91 -27.70 -56.42
C ARG A 268 -8.09 -28.98 -56.15
N VAL A 269 -7.29 -29.00 -55.10
CA VAL A 269 -6.45 -30.16 -54.71
C VAL A 269 -7.33 -31.32 -54.25
N HIS A 270 -8.39 -31.04 -53.49
CA HIS A 270 -9.37 -32.06 -53.11
C HIS A 270 -10.05 -32.71 -54.33
N ARG A 271 -10.20 -31.96 -55.43
CA ARG A 271 -10.87 -32.40 -56.66
C ARG A 271 -9.95 -33.12 -57.65
N HIS A 272 -8.63 -32.88 -57.63
CA HIS A 272 -7.67 -33.49 -58.58
C HIS A 272 -6.76 -34.57 -57.95
N TYR A 273 -6.44 -34.51 -56.65
CA TYR A 273 -5.55 -35.48 -55.98
C TYR A 273 -6.05 -35.84 -54.55
N PRO A 274 -7.12 -36.65 -54.42
CA PRO A 274 -7.79 -36.90 -53.14
C PRO A 274 -6.95 -37.71 -52.13
N GLU A 275 -6.13 -38.67 -52.59
CA GLU A 275 -5.26 -39.46 -51.72
C GLU A 275 -4.08 -38.65 -51.17
N ALA A 276 -3.45 -37.82 -52.02
CA ALA A 276 -2.42 -36.88 -51.57
C ALA A 276 -3.00 -35.80 -50.63
N PHE A 277 -4.24 -35.35 -50.87
CA PHE A 277 -4.92 -34.37 -50.01
C PHE A 277 -5.11 -34.89 -48.57
N ARG A 278 -5.41 -36.19 -48.39
CA ARG A 278 -5.53 -36.81 -47.07
C ARG A 278 -4.22 -36.86 -46.30
N ILE A 279 -3.08 -36.97 -46.99
CA ILE A 279 -1.75 -37.02 -46.38
C ILE A 279 -1.21 -35.60 -46.12
N ILE A 280 -1.51 -34.64 -47.01
CA ILE A 280 -0.92 -33.29 -46.99
C ILE A 280 -1.73 -32.30 -46.14
N ASN A 281 -3.06 -32.38 -46.12
CA ASN A 281 -3.90 -31.40 -45.42
C ASN A 281 -3.81 -31.48 -43.87
N PRO A 282 -3.74 -32.67 -43.22
CA PRO A 282 -3.56 -32.76 -41.78
C PRO A 282 -2.25 -32.13 -41.26
N PRO A 283 -1.05 -32.39 -41.83
CA PRO A 283 0.18 -31.74 -41.36
C PRO A 283 0.19 -30.25 -41.65
N ILE A 284 -0.43 -29.76 -42.73
CA ILE A 284 -0.59 -28.32 -42.96
C ILE A 284 -1.49 -27.68 -41.90
N LYS A 285 -2.62 -28.31 -41.54
CA LYS A 285 -3.48 -27.82 -40.47
C LYS A 285 -2.80 -27.88 -39.10
N LEU A 286 -2.01 -28.92 -38.83
CA LEU A 286 -1.27 -29.08 -37.58
C LEU A 286 -0.13 -28.06 -37.49
N LEU A 287 0.60 -27.83 -38.59
CA LEU A 287 1.63 -26.79 -38.68
C LEU A 287 1.04 -25.40 -38.45
N ILE A 288 -0.12 -25.09 -39.03
CA ILE A 288 -0.81 -23.82 -38.82
C ILE A 288 -1.32 -23.68 -37.39
N LEU A 289 -1.85 -24.76 -36.79
CA LEU A 289 -2.28 -24.77 -35.39
C LEU A 289 -1.09 -24.57 -34.44
N PHE A 290 0.03 -25.24 -34.71
CA PHE A 290 1.26 -25.10 -33.93
C PHE A 290 1.86 -23.70 -34.07
N LEU A 291 1.89 -23.14 -35.29
CA LEU A 291 2.33 -21.77 -35.52
C LEU A 291 1.42 -20.76 -34.81
N HIS A 292 0.10 -20.96 -34.86
CA HIS A 292 -0.86 -20.13 -34.14
C HIS A 292 -0.66 -20.20 -32.63
N PHE A 293 -0.45 -21.39 -32.07
CA PHE A 293 -0.15 -21.59 -30.65
C PHE A 293 1.14 -20.88 -30.24
N MET A 294 2.24 -21.07 -30.99
CA MET A 294 3.52 -20.43 -30.70
C MET A 294 3.44 -18.90 -30.78
N VAL A 295 2.79 -18.35 -31.80
CA VAL A 295 2.61 -16.90 -31.95
C VAL A 295 1.71 -16.35 -30.84
N LEU A 296 0.67 -17.08 -30.44
CA LEU A 296 -0.23 -16.64 -29.36
C LEU A 296 0.48 -16.64 -28.00
N GLU A 297 1.18 -17.72 -27.64
CA GLU A 297 1.93 -17.81 -26.38
C GLU A 297 3.02 -16.75 -26.28
N THR A 298 3.77 -16.54 -27.37
CA THR A 298 4.80 -15.49 -27.41
C THR A 298 4.22 -14.09 -27.33
N TYR A 299 3.08 -13.84 -27.99
CA TYR A 299 2.36 -12.57 -27.88
C TYR A 299 1.87 -12.33 -26.46
N ILE A 300 1.22 -13.31 -25.83
CA ILE A 300 0.68 -13.21 -24.47
C ILE A 300 1.81 -12.98 -23.47
N ALA A 301 2.90 -13.74 -23.55
CA ALA A 301 4.05 -13.56 -22.66
C ALA A 301 4.66 -12.16 -22.77
N MET A 302 4.79 -11.64 -24.00
CA MET A 302 5.35 -10.31 -24.22
C MET A 302 4.38 -9.19 -23.81
N LEU A 303 3.07 -9.39 -24.02
CA LEU A 303 2.02 -8.46 -23.59
C LEU A 303 1.96 -8.38 -22.05
N ILE A 304 2.00 -9.51 -21.35
CA ILE A 304 2.03 -9.54 -19.87
C ILE A 304 3.24 -8.77 -19.36
N LYS A 305 4.42 -9.04 -19.94
CA LYS A 305 5.64 -8.31 -19.60
C LYS A 305 5.49 -6.80 -19.83
N GLN A 306 4.94 -6.38 -20.96
CA GLN A 306 4.77 -4.95 -21.26
C GLN A 306 3.72 -4.27 -20.38
N LEU A 307 2.63 -4.96 -20.03
CA LEU A 307 1.61 -4.44 -19.11
C LEU A 307 2.15 -4.30 -17.68
N GLU A 308 3.09 -5.17 -17.28
CA GLU A 308 3.80 -5.05 -16.00
C GLU A 308 4.75 -3.83 -15.98
N PHE A 309 5.30 -3.43 -17.13
CA PHE A 309 6.25 -2.31 -17.26
C PHE A 309 5.64 -0.98 -17.74
N SER A 310 4.36 -0.92 -18.12
CA SER A 310 3.72 0.28 -18.70
C SER A 310 3.52 1.42 -17.70
N HIS A 311 3.66 1.15 -16.40
CA HIS A 311 3.57 2.12 -15.31
C HIS A 311 4.92 2.73 -14.90
N LEU A 312 6.01 2.41 -15.61
CA LEU A 312 7.29 3.09 -15.36
C LEU A 312 7.20 4.54 -15.83
N PRO A 313 7.45 5.51 -14.96
CA PRO A 313 7.32 6.91 -15.33
C PRO A 313 8.45 7.31 -16.28
N SER A 314 8.10 8.08 -17.31
CA SER A 314 9.00 8.57 -18.36
C SER A 314 9.45 9.98 -17.99
N PHE A 315 10.37 10.10 -17.05
CA PHE A 315 11.04 11.36 -16.74
C PHE A 315 12.56 11.15 -16.76
N PRO A 316 13.33 12.19 -17.10
CA PRO A 316 14.79 12.13 -17.08
C PRO A 316 15.29 11.84 -15.67
N LYS A 317 16.22 10.88 -15.57
CA LYS A 317 16.79 10.44 -14.29
C LYS A 317 18.15 11.07 -13.99
N THR A 318 18.85 11.50 -15.03
CA THR A 318 20.16 12.14 -14.94
C THR A 318 20.10 13.57 -15.47
N VAL A 319 21.06 14.41 -15.11
CA VAL A 319 21.15 15.77 -15.63
C VAL A 319 21.40 15.76 -17.14
N GLN A 320 22.12 14.75 -17.65
CA GLN A 320 22.34 14.57 -19.09
C GLN A 320 21.03 14.25 -19.82
N GLU A 321 20.25 13.28 -19.33
CA GLU A 321 18.94 12.95 -19.92
C GLU A 321 17.98 14.13 -19.81
N PHE A 322 18.09 14.93 -18.73
CA PHE A 322 17.35 16.18 -18.59
C PHE A 322 17.74 17.17 -19.68
N SER A 323 19.04 17.41 -19.92
CA SER A 323 19.53 18.35 -20.95
C SER A 323 19.09 18.00 -22.38
N GLU A 324 18.86 16.72 -22.67
CA GLU A 324 18.35 16.23 -23.95
C GLU A 324 16.81 16.27 -24.04
N SER A 325 16.13 16.47 -22.91
CA SER A 325 14.67 16.54 -22.83
C SER A 325 14.14 17.92 -23.22
N SER A 326 12.86 17.99 -23.59
CA SER A 326 12.16 19.24 -23.91
C SER A 326 11.58 19.96 -22.67
N ILE A 327 11.98 19.56 -21.46
CA ILE A 327 11.41 20.10 -20.22
C ILE A 327 12.16 21.39 -19.83
N PRO A 328 11.50 22.56 -19.78
CA PRO A 328 12.14 23.79 -19.33
C PRO A 328 12.47 23.77 -17.83
N LEU A 329 13.58 24.40 -17.45
CA LEU A 329 14.03 24.60 -16.08
C LEU A 329 13.68 26.01 -15.60
N LEU A 330 12.88 26.09 -14.54
CA LEU A 330 12.51 27.33 -13.87
C LEU A 330 13.43 27.60 -12.69
N VAL A 331 14.05 28.79 -12.67
CA VAL A 331 14.95 29.23 -11.60
C VAL A 331 14.42 30.52 -10.98
N LEU A 332 14.22 30.50 -9.65
CA LEU A 332 13.59 31.61 -8.90
C LEU A 332 14.59 32.69 -8.43
N LEU A 333 15.87 32.33 -8.27
CA LEU A 333 16.91 33.27 -7.82
C LEU A 333 17.73 33.76 -9.01
N GLN A 334 17.84 35.08 -9.15
CA GLN A 334 18.60 35.71 -10.23
C GLN A 334 20.07 35.30 -10.23
N ASP A 335 20.72 35.27 -9.07
CA ASP A 335 22.14 34.89 -8.94
C ASP A 335 22.41 33.45 -9.43
N LEU A 336 21.45 32.55 -9.22
CA LEU A 336 21.53 31.16 -9.70
C LEU A 336 21.21 31.05 -11.19
N TYR A 337 20.30 31.89 -11.69
CA TYR A 337 20.02 31.99 -13.11
C TYR A 337 21.27 32.40 -13.89
N ASP A 338 21.94 33.47 -13.42
CA ASP A 338 23.17 33.98 -14.02
C ASP A 338 24.29 32.93 -13.96
N PHE A 339 24.44 32.20 -12.84
CA PHE A 339 25.40 31.10 -12.75
C PHE A 339 25.09 29.94 -13.73
N LEU A 340 23.83 29.52 -13.81
CA LEU A 340 23.41 28.41 -14.67
C LEU A 340 23.44 28.78 -16.16
N GLN A 341 23.27 30.06 -16.50
CA GLN A 341 23.43 30.55 -17.86
C GLN A 341 24.84 30.35 -18.40
N HIS A 342 25.86 30.35 -17.54
CA HIS A 342 27.25 30.07 -17.92
C HIS A 342 27.55 28.56 -18.05
N ASN A 343 26.63 27.66 -17.68
CA ASN A 343 26.77 26.22 -17.85
C ASN A 343 26.21 25.75 -19.20
N ALA A 344 27.10 25.36 -20.12
CA ALA A 344 26.77 25.00 -21.50
C ALA A 344 25.72 23.86 -21.65
N GLY A 345 25.54 23.00 -20.64
CA GLY A 345 24.60 21.88 -20.70
C GLY A 345 23.16 22.19 -20.25
N LEU A 346 22.92 23.31 -19.55
CA LEU A 346 21.60 23.65 -19.00
C LEU A 346 21.08 25.01 -19.46
N ALA A 347 21.93 25.84 -20.07
CA ALA A 347 21.58 27.18 -20.53
C ALA A 347 20.37 27.18 -21.49
N ASP A 348 20.30 26.20 -22.39
CA ASP A 348 19.22 26.09 -23.40
C ASP A 348 17.85 25.75 -22.81
N GLN A 349 17.81 25.28 -21.56
CA GLN A 349 16.57 24.89 -20.87
C GLN A 349 16.05 25.95 -19.91
N LEU A 350 16.83 26.99 -19.62
CA LEU A 350 16.45 28.03 -18.68
C LEU A 350 15.30 28.88 -19.24
N VAL A 351 14.27 29.09 -18.42
CA VAL A 351 13.15 29.97 -18.75
C VAL A 351 13.03 31.09 -17.73
N ASN A 352 12.91 32.31 -18.23
CA ASN A 352 12.54 33.47 -17.42
C ASN A 352 11.05 33.40 -17.07
N TRP A 353 10.74 33.28 -15.78
CA TRP A 353 9.36 33.25 -15.30
C TRP A 353 8.70 34.62 -15.42
N ASN A 354 7.58 34.71 -16.14
CA ASN A 354 6.75 35.91 -16.14
C ASN A 354 5.67 35.77 -15.05
N SER A 355 5.71 36.61 -14.02
CA SER A 355 4.84 36.53 -12.84
C SER A 355 3.34 36.71 -13.12
N SER A 356 2.95 37.06 -14.36
CA SER A 356 1.54 37.16 -14.78
C SER A 356 0.91 35.84 -15.24
N GLU A 357 1.69 34.79 -15.50
CA GLU A 357 1.18 33.48 -15.97
C GLU A 357 0.94 32.50 -14.81
N SER A 358 -0.06 31.63 -14.94
CA SER A 358 -0.36 30.64 -13.91
C SER A 358 0.57 29.43 -14.01
N TYR A 359 1.29 29.10 -12.94
CA TYR A 359 2.20 27.96 -12.89
C TYR A 359 1.50 26.61 -13.17
N ASP A 360 2.00 25.87 -14.17
CA ASP A 360 1.59 24.50 -14.47
C ASP A 360 2.67 23.51 -14.00
N PRO A 361 2.38 22.67 -12.99
CA PRO A 361 3.39 21.79 -12.43
C PRO A 361 3.82 20.64 -13.32
N GLU A 362 3.11 20.33 -14.41
CA GLU A 362 3.48 19.21 -15.29
C GLU A 362 4.51 19.62 -16.37
N GLN A 363 4.76 20.92 -16.54
CA GLN A 363 5.54 21.45 -17.66
C GLN A 363 6.97 21.86 -17.29
N PHE A 364 7.24 22.26 -16.04
CA PHE A 364 8.51 22.86 -15.65
C PHE A 364 9.27 22.00 -14.63
N GLY A 365 10.57 21.80 -14.89
CA GLY A 365 11.53 21.39 -13.88
C GLY A 365 11.85 22.55 -12.94
N LEU A 366 12.07 22.25 -11.66
CA LEU A 366 12.39 23.23 -10.63
C LEU A 366 13.77 22.96 -10.04
N LEU A 367 14.55 24.00 -9.80
CA LEU A 367 15.79 23.87 -9.03
C LEU A 367 15.47 23.80 -7.52
N GLN A 368 15.96 22.77 -6.84
CA GLN A 368 15.65 22.47 -5.44
C GLN A 368 16.89 22.05 -4.66
N TRP A 369 16.84 22.13 -3.34
CA TRP A 369 17.91 21.57 -2.50
C TRP A 369 17.79 20.05 -2.43
N CYS A 370 18.86 19.33 -2.76
CA CYS A 370 18.84 17.86 -2.82
C CYS A 370 18.45 17.25 -1.47
N ASP A 371 19.09 17.71 -0.40
CA ASP A 371 18.93 17.15 0.96
C ASP A 371 17.66 17.61 1.66
N LEU A 372 17.02 18.69 1.17
CA LEU A 372 15.85 19.31 1.76
C LEU A 372 14.62 19.29 0.83
N PHE A 373 14.71 18.58 -0.28
CA PHE A 373 13.71 18.54 -1.34
C PHE A 373 12.30 18.27 -0.81
N GLU A 374 12.17 17.38 0.17
CA GLU A 374 10.88 17.01 0.76
C GLU A 374 10.15 18.19 1.42
N TYR A 375 10.90 19.20 1.88
CA TYR A 375 10.36 20.39 2.55
C TYR A 375 10.36 21.61 1.62
N SER A 376 11.37 21.75 0.76
CA SER A 376 11.54 22.93 -0.10
C SER A 376 10.56 22.94 -1.27
N ILE A 377 10.17 21.79 -1.80
CA ILE A 377 9.29 21.71 -2.98
C ILE A 377 7.90 22.31 -2.72
N GLU A 378 7.38 22.13 -1.50
CA GLU A 378 6.07 22.65 -1.12
C GLU A 378 6.09 24.19 -1.02
N GLN A 379 7.16 24.74 -0.45
CA GLN A 379 7.33 26.19 -0.30
C GLN A 379 7.60 26.87 -1.65
N THR A 380 8.47 26.27 -2.48
CA THR A 380 8.77 26.81 -3.81
C THR A 380 7.56 26.80 -4.74
N THR A 381 6.76 25.73 -4.71
CA THR A 381 5.51 25.67 -5.50
C THR A 381 4.44 26.62 -4.94
N GLU A 382 4.37 26.81 -3.62
CA GLU A 382 3.52 27.83 -2.99
C GLU A 382 3.87 29.26 -3.45
N LEU A 383 5.16 29.59 -3.57
CA LEU A 383 5.61 30.88 -4.14
C LEU A 383 5.19 31.06 -5.60
N LEU A 384 5.07 29.96 -6.36
CA LEU A 384 4.57 29.94 -7.74
C LEU A 384 3.03 29.94 -7.83
N GLY A 385 2.33 30.00 -6.69
CA GLY A 385 0.87 30.11 -6.60
C GLY A 385 0.11 28.79 -6.43
N LYS A 386 0.79 27.64 -6.36
CA LYS A 386 0.18 26.32 -6.14
C LYS A 386 0.98 25.47 -5.18
N ARG A 387 0.42 25.15 -4.01
CA ARG A 387 1.10 24.30 -3.02
C ARG A 387 1.06 22.82 -3.41
N LEU A 388 2.21 22.23 -3.75
CA LEU A 388 2.33 20.85 -4.24
C LEU A 388 3.31 20.00 -3.43
N ASN A 389 3.04 18.69 -3.37
CA ASN A 389 3.80 17.75 -2.54
C ASN A 389 4.88 17.00 -3.38
N LYS A 390 5.92 16.49 -2.70
CA LYS A 390 7.06 15.77 -3.29
C LYS A 390 6.68 14.62 -4.22
N HIS A 391 5.53 13.99 -4.01
CA HIS A 391 5.05 12.85 -4.80
C HIS A 391 4.79 13.17 -6.28
N LYS A 392 4.57 14.45 -6.59
CA LYS A 392 4.37 14.93 -7.97
C LYS A 392 5.67 15.16 -8.72
N PHE A 393 6.80 15.12 -8.02
CA PHE A 393 8.11 15.41 -8.58
C PHE A 393 9.07 14.22 -8.36
N TYR A 394 10.07 14.14 -9.22
CA TYR A 394 11.21 13.25 -9.11
C TYR A 394 12.46 14.11 -8.99
N LEU A 395 13.26 13.83 -7.99
CA LEU A 395 14.52 14.54 -7.77
C LEU A 395 15.63 13.81 -8.53
N ILE A 396 16.24 14.49 -9.49
CA ILE A 396 17.52 14.07 -10.06
C ILE A 396 18.58 14.32 -8.98
N THR A 397 19.14 13.24 -8.44
CA THR A 397 20.05 13.31 -7.28
C THR A 397 21.44 13.83 -7.60
N GLU A 398 21.75 13.96 -8.89
CA GLU A 398 23.00 14.55 -9.38
C GLU A 398 23.00 16.07 -9.08
N PRO A 399 23.94 16.56 -8.26
CA PRO A 399 23.97 17.97 -7.92
C PRO A 399 24.49 18.79 -9.09
N VAL A 400 23.76 19.85 -9.44
CA VAL A 400 24.14 20.86 -10.43
C VAL A 400 25.11 21.88 -9.83
N LEU A 401 24.94 22.20 -8.54
CA LEU A 401 25.77 23.15 -7.80
C LEU A 401 25.97 22.68 -6.36
N THR A 402 27.16 22.93 -5.81
CA THR A 402 27.47 22.70 -4.39
C THR A 402 27.96 24.00 -3.76
N THR A 403 27.06 24.80 -3.17
CA THR A 403 27.43 26.08 -2.56
C THR A 403 26.58 26.40 -1.34
N ALA A 404 27.24 26.46 -0.17
CA ALA A 404 26.67 27.12 1.01
C ALA A 404 27.80 27.53 1.95
N MET A 405 27.89 28.82 2.26
CA MET A 405 28.70 29.33 3.37
C MET A 405 27.76 30.12 4.28
N ALA A 406 27.85 29.93 5.60
CA ALA A 406 27.35 30.94 6.53
C ALA A 406 28.34 32.10 6.57
N SER A 407 27.85 33.31 6.86
CA SER A 407 28.69 34.48 7.06
C SER A 407 28.92 34.67 8.56
N PHE A 408 30.18 34.69 8.96
CA PHE A 408 30.62 35.17 10.26
C PHE A 408 31.18 36.57 10.09
N PHE A 409 30.93 37.49 11.02
CA PHE A 409 31.51 38.82 10.90
C PHE A 409 33.05 38.74 10.96
N GLN A 410 33.75 39.21 9.91
CA GLN A 410 35.18 38.96 9.63
C GLN A 410 36.13 39.45 10.74
N THR A 411 35.59 40.22 11.69
CA THR A 411 36.33 40.86 12.76
C THR A 411 36.34 40.12 14.10
N ASP A 412 35.69 38.96 14.24
CA ASP A 412 35.65 38.24 15.52
C ASP A 412 36.71 37.13 15.64
N MET A 413 37.40 37.06 16.79
CA MET A 413 38.35 35.99 17.11
C MET A 413 37.66 34.61 17.26
N LEU A 414 36.34 34.61 17.44
CA LEU A 414 35.56 33.40 17.67
C LEU A 414 35.40 32.52 16.43
N VAL A 415 35.63 33.03 15.21
CA VAL A 415 35.42 32.29 13.95
C VAL A 415 36.13 30.93 13.95
N HIS A 416 37.43 30.93 14.26
CA HIS A 416 38.25 29.71 14.22
C HIS A 416 37.87 28.71 15.32
N THR A 417 37.58 29.22 16.53
CA THR A 417 37.15 28.37 17.65
C THR A 417 35.76 27.79 17.37
N PHE A 418 34.84 28.59 16.82
CA PHE A 418 33.49 28.16 16.47
C PHE A 418 33.51 27.13 15.33
N GLN A 419 34.30 27.36 14.27
CA GLN A 419 34.50 26.37 13.19
C GLN A 419 35.02 25.04 13.74
N ARG A 420 35.99 25.07 14.68
CA ARG A 420 36.51 23.85 15.32
C ARG A 420 35.43 23.11 16.12
N TYR A 421 34.47 23.81 16.74
CA TYR A 421 33.32 23.18 17.38
C TYR A 421 32.39 22.53 16.36
N ILE A 422 32.10 23.21 15.24
CA ILE A 422 31.29 22.64 14.16
C ILE A 422 31.92 21.33 13.67
N ASP A 423 33.21 21.35 13.37
CA ASP A 423 33.94 20.19 12.84
C ASP A 423 33.91 19.03 13.83
N ARG A 424 34.18 19.28 15.12
CA ARG A 424 34.15 18.25 16.17
C ARG A 424 32.76 17.67 16.41
N LEU A 425 31.72 18.50 16.44
CA LEU A 425 30.35 18.02 16.63
C LEU A 425 29.87 17.23 15.40
N ASN A 426 30.33 17.60 14.21
CA ASN A 426 30.08 16.83 13.00
C ASN A 426 30.81 15.48 13.02
N GLU A 427 32.09 15.46 13.36
CA GLU A 427 32.89 14.22 13.55
C GLU A 427 32.28 13.30 14.61
N ALA A 428 31.71 13.86 15.68
CA ALA A 428 30.98 13.12 16.71
C ALA A 428 29.61 12.60 16.25
N GLY A 429 29.18 12.88 15.02
CA GLY A 429 27.89 12.46 14.48
C GLY A 429 26.68 13.24 15.01
N ILE A 430 26.89 14.31 15.80
CA ILE A 430 25.80 15.11 16.39
C ILE A 430 25.01 15.82 15.28
N TRP A 431 25.70 16.30 14.25
CA TRP A 431 25.04 16.89 13.07
C TRP A 431 24.07 15.89 12.41
N GLN A 432 24.54 14.67 12.11
CA GLN A 432 23.71 13.62 11.50
C GLN A 432 22.52 13.24 12.40
N TYR A 433 22.74 13.16 13.71
CA TYR A 433 21.68 12.92 14.67
C TYR A 433 20.62 14.03 14.66
N LEU A 434 21.02 15.31 14.66
CA LEU A 434 20.07 16.42 14.63
C LEU A 434 19.30 16.48 13.31
N VAL A 435 19.98 16.30 12.17
CA VAL A 435 19.34 16.19 10.86
C VAL A 435 18.32 15.05 10.87
N SER A 436 18.70 13.87 11.37
CA SER A 436 17.78 12.74 11.51
C SER A 436 16.62 13.05 12.48
N LYS A 437 16.86 13.67 13.64
CA LYS A 437 15.81 14.06 14.60
C LYS A 437 14.72 14.92 13.96
N TRP A 438 15.12 15.87 13.12
CA TRP A 438 14.21 16.82 12.48
C TRP A 438 13.61 16.30 11.17
N THR A 439 14.24 15.32 10.51
CA THR A 439 13.73 14.69 9.26
C THR A 439 12.97 13.37 9.47
N SER A 440 13.38 12.52 10.43
CA SER A 440 12.78 11.20 10.73
C SER A 440 11.43 11.28 11.43
N ARG A 441 11.13 12.37 12.15
CA ARG A 441 9.86 12.53 12.88
C ARG A 441 8.64 12.69 11.95
N SER A 442 8.84 13.13 10.71
CA SER A 442 7.84 13.07 9.62
C SER A 442 7.84 11.73 8.88
N GLN A 443 8.95 10.99 8.94
CA GLN A 443 9.07 9.65 8.35
C GLN A 443 8.21 8.62 9.10
N TYR A 444 7.96 8.81 10.40
CA TYR A 444 7.01 7.99 11.17
C TYR A 444 5.55 8.17 10.71
N GLN A 445 5.18 9.33 10.16
CA GLN A 445 3.90 9.56 9.50
C GLN A 445 3.89 9.02 8.06
N GLN A 446 5.04 8.90 7.40
CA GLN A 446 5.17 8.33 6.05
C GLN A 446 5.39 6.82 6.02
N PHE A 447 5.87 6.19 7.11
CA PHE A 447 6.01 4.73 7.17
C PHE A 447 4.64 4.04 7.08
N PHE A 448 3.59 4.68 7.60
CA PHE A 448 2.20 4.25 7.41
C PHE A 448 1.65 4.50 5.98
N THR A 449 2.32 5.31 5.15
CA THR A 449 1.96 5.49 3.73
C THR A 449 2.87 4.74 2.77
N GLN A 450 4.13 4.42 3.14
CA GLN A 450 5.09 3.72 2.29
C GLN A 450 5.08 2.19 2.44
N ILE A 451 4.51 1.63 3.52
CA ILE A 451 4.23 0.17 3.58
C ILE A 451 3.11 -0.21 2.59
N GLU A 452 2.32 0.74 2.09
CA GLU A 452 1.32 0.44 1.07
C GLU A 452 1.88 0.31 -0.37
N ASP A 453 3.05 0.83 -0.73
CA ASP A 453 3.36 1.10 -2.16
C ASP A 453 4.68 0.54 -2.77
N PRO A 454 5.25 -0.58 -2.29
CA PRO A 454 5.99 -1.47 -3.19
C PRO A 454 5.29 -2.82 -3.42
N LEU A 455 4.36 -3.21 -2.54
CA LEU A 455 3.56 -4.43 -2.66
C LEU A 455 2.22 -4.22 -3.41
N LYS A 456 1.68 -2.99 -3.45
CA LYS A 456 0.57 -2.64 -4.36
C LYS A 456 0.99 -2.61 -5.83
N LEU A 457 2.26 -2.34 -6.14
CA LEU A 457 2.75 -2.43 -7.53
C LEU A 457 2.71 -3.86 -8.09
N LYS A 458 2.73 -4.88 -7.23
CA LYS A 458 2.67 -6.29 -7.64
C LYS A 458 1.24 -6.82 -7.84
N LYS A 459 0.21 -6.01 -7.55
CA LYS A 459 -1.21 -6.31 -7.78
C LYS A 459 -1.95 -5.09 -8.32
N GLN A 460 -1.40 -4.45 -9.35
CA GLN A 460 -2.21 -3.53 -10.15
C GLN A 460 -3.04 -4.37 -11.13
N TYR A 461 -4.35 -4.38 -10.87
CA TYR A 461 -5.35 -4.90 -11.80
C TYR A 461 -5.26 -4.08 -13.10
N LEU A 462 -5.47 -4.72 -14.26
CA LEU A 462 -5.66 -3.99 -15.52
C LEU A 462 -6.76 -2.94 -15.30
N ASP A 463 -6.39 -1.66 -15.40
CA ASP A 463 -7.36 -0.58 -15.51
C ASP A 463 -8.06 -0.66 -16.88
N LEU A 464 -9.33 -0.23 -16.92
CA LEU A 464 -10.15 -0.18 -18.14
C LEU A 464 -9.46 0.66 -19.22
N ASN A 465 -8.66 1.64 -18.79
CA ASN A 465 -7.87 2.52 -19.65
C ASN A 465 -6.89 1.75 -20.57
N HIS A 466 -6.36 0.60 -20.12
CA HIS A 466 -5.47 -0.25 -20.93
C HIS A 466 -6.22 -1.02 -22.04
N LEU A 467 -7.54 -1.16 -21.91
CA LEU A 467 -8.41 -1.84 -22.88
C LEU A 467 -9.11 -0.85 -23.82
N ILE A 468 -8.95 0.46 -23.64
CA ILE A 468 -9.55 1.49 -24.49
C ILE A 468 -9.31 1.23 -25.99
N PRO A 469 -8.10 0.89 -26.47
CA PRO A 469 -7.89 0.60 -27.89
C PRO A 469 -8.75 -0.57 -28.39
N VAL A 470 -8.89 -1.61 -27.56
CA VAL A 470 -9.73 -2.78 -27.87
C VAL A 470 -11.18 -2.37 -27.94
N TYR A 471 -11.66 -1.55 -26.99
CA TYR A 471 -13.01 -1.01 -27.00
C TYR A 471 -13.26 -0.06 -28.18
N ILE A 472 -12.27 0.75 -28.58
CA ILE A 472 -12.37 1.62 -29.76
C ILE A 472 -12.53 0.78 -31.02
N VAL A 473 -11.66 -0.23 -31.22
CA VAL A 473 -11.75 -1.13 -32.39
C VAL A 473 -13.06 -1.91 -32.38
N TRP A 474 -13.48 -2.43 -31.21
CA TRP A 474 -14.74 -3.13 -31.05
C TRP A 474 -15.95 -2.22 -31.30
N SER A 475 -15.94 -0.99 -30.78
CA SER A 475 -16.97 0.02 -31.01
C SER A 475 -17.05 0.43 -32.47
N GLN A 476 -15.93 0.56 -33.17
CA GLN A 476 -15.91 0.86 -34.60
C GLN A 476 -16.51 -0.29 -35.41
N LEU A 477 -16.16 -1.54 -35.08
CA LEU A 477 -16.74 -2.73 -35.72
C LEU A 477 -18.24 -2.87 -35.43
N LEU A 478 -18.68 -2.59 -34.20
CA LEU A 478 -20.09 -2.54 -33.83
C LEU A 478 -20.83 -1.43 -34.57
N LEU A 479 -20.23 -0.24 -34.72
CA LEU A 479 -20.83 0.86 -35.46
C LEU A 479 -21.00 0.52 -36.93
N VAL A 480 -20.04 -0.16 -37.55
CA VAL A 480 -20.19 -0.66 -38.93
C VAL A 480 -21.33 -1.68 -39.02
N SER A 481 -21.40 -2.63 -38.07
CA SER A 481 -22.50 -3.60 -38.00
C SER A 481 -23.86 -2.92 -37.79
N LEU A 482 -23.91 -1.88 -36.95
CA LEU A 482 -25.10 -1.09 -36.66
C LEU A 482 -25.51 -0.25 -37.88
N VAL A 483 -24.57 0.34 -38.61
CA VAL A 483 -24.86 1.08 -39.86
C VAL A 483 -25.46 0.15 -40.91
N ILE A 484 -24.99 -1.09 -41.01
CA ILE A 484 -25.59 -2.11 -41.89
C ILE A 484 -27.01 -2.46 -41.42
N PHE A 485 -27.18 -2.72 -40.12
CA PHE A 485 -28.47 -3.06 -39.52
C PHE A 485 -29.50 -1.91 -39.59
N VAL A 486 -29.07 -0.67 -39.36
CA VAL A 486 -29.87 0.55 -39.45
C VAL A 486 -30.17 0.89 -40.91
N GLY A 487 -29.26 0.57 -41.84
CA GLY A 487 -29.53 0.61 -43.27
C GLY A 487 -30.68 -0.32 -43.69
N GLU A 488 -30.78 -1.49 -43.06
CA GLU A 488 -31.92 -2.41 -43.23
C GLU A 488 -33.18 -1.93 -42.49
N HIS A 489 -33.01 -1.30 -41.32
CA HIS A 489 -34.12 -0.89 -40.46
C HIS A 489 -34.78 0.43 -40.90
N ILE A 490 -34.05 1.37 -41.51
CA ILE A 490 -34.57 2.66 -42.03
C ILE A 490 -35.45 2.45 -43.28
N VAL A 491 -35.27 1.35 -44.01
CA VAL A 491 -36.17 0.93 -45.11
C VAL A 491 -37.54 0.45 -44.58
N HIS A 492 -37.66 0.14 -43.28
CA HIS A 492 -38.83 -0.53 -42.72
C HIS A 492 -39.60 0.26 -41.66
N LYS A 493 -40.10 1.43 -42.08
CA LYS A 493 -41.39 2.00 -41.62
C LYS A 493 -41.33 2.98 -40.44
N THR A 494 -41.79 4.19 -40.72
CA THR A 494 -42.44 5.12 -39.80
C THR A 494 -43.93 4.76 -39.68
N THR A 495 -44.56 4.95 -38.51
CA THR A 495 -45.59 5.99 -38.29
C THR A 495 -46.25 5.82 -36.93
N THR A 496 -46.20 6.94 -36.22
CA THR A 496 -46.76 7.31 -34.93
C THR A 496 -48.30 7.33 -34.89
N ARG A 497 -48.90 6.41 -34.12
CA ARG A 497 -50.24 6.62 -33.51
C ARG A 497 -50.41 5.98 -32.11
N GLN A 498 -49.36 5.32 -31.62
CA GLN A 498 -49.36 4.44 -30.44
C GLN A 498 -48.49 4.99 -29.28
N SER A 499 -48.07 6.26 -29.35
CA SER A 499 -46.97 6.81 -28.53
C SER A 499 -47.23 6.89 -27.02
N PHE A 500 -48.47 6.93 -26.53
CA PHE A 500 -48.74 7.10 -25.10
C PHE A 500 -48.71 5.78 -24.29
N LEU A 501 -49.42 4.74 -24.75
CA LEU A 501 -49.38 3.42 -24.11
C LEU A 501 -48.00 2.76 -24.26
N VAL A 502 -47.36 2.96 -25.42
CA VAL A 502 -45.97 2.54 -25.65
C VAL A 502 -45.01 3.32 -24.77
N ARG A 503 -45.18 4.65 -24.59
CA ARG A 503 -44.39 5.44 -23.63
C ARG A 503 -44.55 4.92 -22.20
N LEU A 504 -45.78 4.68 -21.74
CA LEU A 504 -46.03 4.21 -20.37
C LEU A 504 -45.44 2.81 -20.14
N ILE A 505 -45.61 1.88 -21.09
CA ILE A 505 -45.09 0.51 -21.00
C ILE A 505 -43.56 0.48 -21.14
N ASN A 506 -42.98 1.34 -21.99
CA ASN A 506 -41.53 1.49 -22.12
C ASN A 506 -40.91 2.12 -20.87
N GLU A 507 -41.40 3.28 -20.39
CA GLU A 507 -40.92 3.95 -19.16
C GLU A 507 -41.04 3.02 -17.94
N LEU A 508 -42.13 2.23 -17.84
CA LEU A 508 -42.30 1.24 -16.78
C LEU A 508 -41.34 0.06 -16.90
N SER A 509 -41.08 -0.42 -18.11
CA SER A 509 -40.13 -1.52 -18.35
C SER A 509 -38.67 -1.12 -18.14
N GLU A 510 -38.29 0.11 -18.50
CA GLU A 510 -36.95 0.66 -18.26
C GLU A 510 -36.68 0.86 -16.76
N SER A 511 -37.73 1.15 -15.98
CA SER A 511 -37.63 1.31 -14.52
C SER A 511 -37.48 -0.02 -13.76
N SER A 512 -37.87 -1.14 -14.36
CA SER A 512 -37.78 -2.49 -13.76
C SER A 512 -36.57 -3.22 -14.32
N SER A 513 -35.55 -3.46 -13.49
CA SER A 513 -34.33 -4.19 -13.88
C SER A 513 -34.62 -5.67 -14.17
N GLY A 514 -34.95 -6.01 -15.43
CA GLY A 514 -35.14 -7.39 -15.92
C GLY A 514 -36.20 -7.50 -17.02
N SER A 515 -36.31 -8.66 -17.70
CA SER A 515 -37.32 -8.88 -18.75
C SER A 515 -38.74 -8.87 -18.16
N ALA A 516 -39.31 -7.69 -18.00
CA ALA A 516 -40.65 -7.48 -17.47
C ALA A 516 -41.68 -8.15 -18.40
N THR A 517 -42.36 -9.18 -17.90
CA THR A 517 -43.50 -9.76 -18.63
C THR A 517 -44.74 -8.96 -18.29
N THR A 518 -45.38 -8.35 -19.28
CA THR A 518 -46.63 -7.62 -19.07
C THR A 518 -47.81 -8.56 -19.25
N ALA A 519 -48.69 -8.64 -18.25
CA ALA A 519 -49.88 -9.48 -18.34
C ALA A 519 -51.07 -8.65 -18.83
N LEU A 520 -51.66 -9.07 -19.95
CA LEU A 520 -52.89 -8.52 -20.52
C LEU A 520 -54.04 -9.45 -20.16
N ILE A 521 -54.98 -8.95 -19.40
CA ILE A 521 -56.10 -9.72 -18.87
C ILE A 521 -57.37 -9.18 -19.49
N ASN A 522 -58.01 -10.02 -20.29
CA ASN A 522 -59.27 -9.69 -20.91
C ASN A 522 -60.42 -10.41 -20.20
N ILE A 523 -61.39 -9.62 -19.73
CA ILE A 523 -62.57 -10.09 -19.00
C ILE A 523 -63.73 -10.47 -19.94
N ASP A 524 -63.70 -10.09 -21.23
CA ASP A 524 -64.76 -10.42 -22.21
C ASP A 524 -64.24 -10.64 -23.66
N GLN A 525 -64.56 -11.78 -24.28
CA GLN A 525 -64.03 -12.20 -25.60
C GLN A 525 -64.56 -11.39 -26.78
N THR A 526 -65.63 -10.60 -26.61
CA THR A 526 -66.41 -10.07 -27.73
C THR A 526 -65.78 -8.89 -28.49
N TYR A 527 -64.71 -8.25 -27.98
CA TYR A 527 -64.14 -7.03 -28.58
C TYR A 527 -62.61 -7.01 -28.78
N LEU A 528 -61.94 -8.16 -28.79
CA LEU A 528 -60.47 -8.21 -28.69
C LEU A 528 -59.72 -8.43 -30.02
N TYR A 529 -59.79 -7.50 -30.98
CA TYR A 529 -59.01 -7.65 -32.23
C TYR A 529 -58.01 -6.55 -32.59
N HIS A 530 -57.89 -5.45 -31.83
CA HIS A 530 -56.98 -4.37 -32.22
C HIS A 530 -55.87 -4.02 -31.22
N LEU A 531 -56.07 -4.14 -29.91
CA LEU A 531 -55.10 -3.64 -28.93
C LEU A 531 -53.86 -4.57 -28.75
N PRO A 532 -53.99 -5.88 -28.48
CA PRO A 532 -52.84 -6.74 -28.15
C PRO A 532 -51.91 -6.96 -29.34
N ALA A 533 -52.46 -7.19 -30.53
CA ALA A 533 -51.67 -7.44 -31.73
C ALA A 533 -50.82 -6.22 -32.15
N GLN A 534 -51.33 -5.00 -31.97
CA GLN A 534 -50.62 -3.77 -32.32
C GLN A 534 -49.62 -3.33 -31.25
N LEU A 535 -49.91 -3.54 -29.95
CA LEU A 535 -48.95 -3.32 -28.86
C LEU A 535 -47.75 -4.29 -28.95
N MET A 536 -48.01 -5.58 -29.17
CA MET A 536 -46.96 -6.59 -29.33
C MET A 536 -46.06 -6.31 -30.54
N THR A 537 -46.57 -5.70 -31.62
CA THR A 537 -45.75 -5.32 -32.77
C THR A 537 -44.85 -4.11 -32.53
N GLU A 538 -45.22 -3.20 -31.62
CA GLU A 538 -44.43 -1.99 -31.36
C GLU A 538 -43.55 -2.06 -30.11
N THR A 539 -43.74 -3.06 -29.26
CA THR A 539 -42.94 -3.31 -28.04
C THR A 539 -42.25 -4.68 -28.14
N SER A 540 -41.44 -4.87 -29.18
CA SER A 540 -40.82 -6.15 -29.55
C SER A 540 -39.81 -6.71 -28.55
N SER A 541 -39.39 -5.91 -27.56
CA SER A 541 -38.45 -6.30 -26.50
C SER A 541 -39.12 -6.90 -25.26
N GLN A 542 -40.45 -6.90 -25.17
CA GLN A 542 -41.19 -7.34 -23.99
C GLN A 542 -41.98 -8.63 -24.20
N ALA A 543 -42.04 -9.46 -23.16
CA ALA A 543 -42.86 -10.67 -23.16
C ALA A 543 -44.29 -10.33 -22.73
N PHE A 544 -45.29 -10.77 -23.49
CA PHE A 544 -46.70 -10.56 -23.16
C PHE A 544 -47.36 -11.86 -22.73
N LEU A 545 -48.09 -11.83 -21.61
CA LEU A 545 -48.94 -12.93 -21.17
C LEU A 545 -50.41 -12.54 -21.35
N ILE A 546 -51.08 -13.15 -22.33
CA ILE A 546 -52.50 -12.91 -22.58
C ILE A 546 -53.34 -13.94 -21.82
N ILE A 547 -54.19 -13.46 -20.91
CA ILE A 547 -55.09 -14.31 -20.13
C ILE A 547 -56.53 -13.98 -20.54
N ASN A 548 -57.15 -14.92 -21.26
CA ASN A 548 -58.56 -14.85 -21.64
C ASN A 548 -59.40 -15.67 -20.66
N THR A 549 -60.38 -15.04 -20.01
CA THR A 549 -61.04 -15.59 -18.82
C THR A 549 -62.22 -16.52 -19.11
N VAL A 550 -62.52 -16.81 -20.39
CA VAL A 550 -63.64 -17.69 -20.78
C VAL A 550 -63.35 -19.18 -20.53
N ASN A 551 -62.06 -19.58 -20.44
CA ASN A 551 -61.66 -20.95 -20.12
C ASN A 551 -60.91 -21.00 -18.78
N SER A 552 -61.63 -20.93 -17.67
CA SER A 552 -61.08 -20.96 -16.31
C SER A 552 -60.37 -22.27 -15.91
N SER A 553 -60.45 -23.31 -16.74
CA SER A 553 -59.87 -24.64 -16.49
C SER A 553 -58.41 -24.83 -16.93
N THR A 554 -57.82 -23.88 -17.68
CA THR A 554 -56.47 -24.03 -18.27
C THR A 554 -55.36 -23.27 -17.55
N LEU A 555 -55.64 -22.61 -16.41
CA LEU A 555 -54.63 -21.88 -15.63
C LEU A 555 -53.68 -22.84 -14.85
N LYS A 556 -53.20 -23.93 -15.48
CA LYS A 556 -52.21 -24.84 -14.89
C LYS A 556 -50.92 -24.10 -14.56
N THR A 557 -50.42 -24.37 -13.37
CA THR A 557 -49.21 -23.86 -12.73
C THR A 557 -47.97 -24.18 -13.56
N SER A 558 -47.45 -23.20 -14.29
CA SER A 558 -46.08 -23.20 -14.82
C SER A 558 -45.28 -22.11 -14.11
N ALA A 559 -44.05 -22.46 -13.70
CA ALA A 559 -43.13 -21.69 -12.86
C ALA A 559 -42.65 -20.34 -13.45
N THR A 560 -43.19 -19.92 -14.59
CA THR A 560 -42.83 -18.66 -15.29
C THR A 560 -43.71 -17.47 -14.90
N ARG A 561 -44.67 -17.65 -13.97
CA ARG A 561 -45.67 -16.62 -13.60
C ARG A 561 -45.22 -15.60 -12.55
N ASP A 562 -44.02 -15.73 -12.00
CA ASP A 562 -43.61 -14.92 -10.85
C ASP A 562 -43.10 -13.52 -11.22
N ASN A 563 -42.65 -13.29 -12.46
CA ASN A 563 -42.10 -11.99 -12.89
C ASN A 563 -43.05 -11.18 -13.80
N ILE A 564 -44.22 -10.83 -13.26
CA ILE A 564 -45.22 -9.96 -13.91
C ILE A 564 -45.32 -8.64 -13.12
N PRO A 565 -44.50 -7.62 -13.42
CA PRO A 565 -44.49 -6.34 -12.68
C PRO A 565 -45.64 -5.40 -13.09
N LEU A 566 -46.21 -5.58 -14.29
CA LEU A 566 -47.29 -4.76 -14.84
C LEU A 566 -48.47 -5.63 -15.26
N LEU A 567 -49.66 -5.29 -14.75
CA LEU A 567 -50.92 -5.91 -15.11
C LEU A 567 -51.82 -4.89 -15.80
N VAL A 568 -52.21 -5.19 -17.03
CA VAL A 568 -53.20 -4.41 -17.76
C VAL A 568 -54.48 -5.22 -17.80
N ILE A 569 -55.53 -4.70 -17.14
CA ILE A 569 -56.83 -5.36 -17.06
C ILE A 569 -57.83 -4.58 -17.87
N GLU A 570 -58.39 -5.19 -18.91
CA GLU A 570 -59.46 -4.60 -19.69
C GLU A 570 -60.81 -4.94 -19.06
N PHE A 571 -61.53 -3.88 -18.66
CA PHE A 571 -62.85 -3.96 -18.04
C PHE A 571 -63.90 -3.39 -19.00
N PRO A 572 -64.90 -4.18 -19.43
CA PRO A 572 -66.00 -3.65 -20.21
C PRO A 572 -66.90 -2.76 -19.35
N ALA A 573 -67.39 -1.67 -19.93
CA ALA A 573 -68.25 -0.68 -19.25
C ALA A 573 -69.46 -1.32 -18.55
N SER A 574 -70.01 -2.40 -19.13
CA SER A 574 -71.17 -3.13 -18.62
C SER A 574 -70.90 -3.89 -17.31
N ARG A 575 -69.65 -4.25 -17.01
CA ARG A 575 -69.28 -5.01 -15.82
C ARG A 575 -68.77 -4.15 -14.67
N VAL A 576 -68.56 -2.85 -14.86
CA VAL A 576 -68.07 -1.95 -13.79
C VAL A 576 -69.04 -1.88 -12.60
N ASN A 577 -70.34 -2.14 -12.80
CA ASN A 577 -71.38 -2.10 -11.75
C ASN A 577 -71.59 -3.43 -10.99
N ALA A 578 -70.93 -4.53 -11.38
CA ALA A 578 -71.18 -5.86 -10.83
C ALA A 578 -70.26 -6.18 -9.63
N ASN A 579 -70.51 -5.56 -8.47
CA ASN A 579 -69.58 -5.56 -7.33
C ASN A 579 -69.24 -6.95 -6.76
N GLU A 580 -70.22 -7.85 -6.57
CA GLU A 580 -69.96 -9.16 -5.94
C GLU A 580 -69.23 -10.14 -6.87
N GLN A 581 -69.66 -10.22 -8.13
CA GLN A 581 -69.05 -11.10 -9.13
C GLN A 581 -67.61 -10.67 -9.45
N ASN A 582 -67.37 -9.35 -9.56
CA ASN A 582 -66.02 -8.83 -9.77
C ASN A 582 -65.11 -9.07 -8.57
N SER A 583 -65.62 -8.97 -7.33
CA SER A 583 -64.82 -9.22 -6.12
C SER A 583 -64.33 -10.66 -6.03
N ILE A 584 -65.21 -11.65 -6.25
CA ILE A 584 -64.85 -13.07 -6.24
C ILE A 584 -63.87 -13.39 -7.38
N PHE A 585 -64.10 -12.81 -8.56
CA PHE A 585 -63.24 -12.99 -9.72
C PHE A 585 -61.84 -12.38 -9.52
N LEU A 586 -61.76 -11.13 -9.06
CA LEU A 586 -60.49 -10.45 -8.78
C LEU A 586 -59.72 -11.15 -7.64
N GLN A 587 -60.42 -11.68 -6.64
CA GLN A 587 -59.80 -12.49 -5.59
C GLN A 587 -59.11 -13.74 -6.17
N PHE A 588 -59.79 -14.47 -7.06
CA PHE A 588 -59.19 -15.63 -7.74
C PHE A 588 -57.99 -15.21 -8.60
N LEU A 589 -58.13 -14.14 -9.37
CA LEU A 589 -57.11 -13.63 -10.27
C LEU A 589 -55.86 -13.12 -9.53
N PHE A 590 -56.03 -12.31 -8.50
CA PHE A 590 -54.95 -11.76 -7.69
C PHE A 590 -54.21 -12.83 -6.88
N ARG A 591 -54.91 -13.89 -6.46
CA ARG A 591 -54.29 -15.06 -5.83
C ARG A 591 -53.45 -15.86 -6.82
N GLN A 592 -53.93 -16.06 -8.05
CA GLN A 592 -53.20 -16.79 -9.10
C GLN A 592 -52.00 -16.02 -9.65
N LEU A 593 -52.08 -14.68 -9.64
CA LEU A 593 -51.05 -13.80 -10.16
C LEU A 593 -50.18 -13.17 -9.05
N HIS A 594 -50.28 -13.64 -7.81
CA HIS A 594 -49.51 -13.15 -6.65
C HIS A 594 -49.52 -11.61 -6.52
N VAL A 595 -50.67 -10.97 -6.76
CA VAL A 595 -50.81 -9.50 -6.69
C VAL A 595 -50.81 -9.00 -5.26
N SER A 596 -51.31 -9.82 -4.32
CA SER A 596 -51.26 -9.50 -2.90
C SER A 596 -49.82 -9.60 -2.38
N GLY A 597 -49.33 -8.53 -1.75
CA GLY A 597 -48.00 -8.50 -1.16
C GLY A 597 -46.83 -8.20 -2.11
N SER A 598 -47.07 -7.91 -3.40
CA SER A 598 -46.02 -7.57 -4.38
C SER A 598 -46.17 -6.13 -4.91
N GLU A 599 -45.06 -5.47 -5.28
CA GLU A 599 -45.05 -4.13 -5.90
C GLU A 599 -45.45 -4.22 -7.39
N LYS A 600 -46.68 -4.67 -7.66
CA LYS A 600 -47.22 -4.72 -9.02
C LYS A 600 -47.99 -3.46 -9.35
N LYS A 601 -47.72 -2.89 -10.52
CA LYS A 601 -48.47 -1.75 -11.06
C LYS A 601 -49.64 -2.28 -11.86
N LEU A 602 -50.84 -1.80 -11.57
CA LEU A 602 -52.07 -2.19 -12.25
C LEU A 602 -52.59 -1.04 -13.08
N VAL A 603 -52.89 -1.31 -14.35
CA VAL A 603 -53.55 -0.37 -15.25
C VAL A 603 -54.89 -0.99 -15.64
N VAL A 604 -55.98 -0.33 -15.28
CA VAL A 604 -57.34 -0.78 -15.59
C VAL A 604 -57.85 0.04 -16.76
N LEU A 605 -58.02 -0.61 -17.92
CA LEU A 605 -58.54 0.00 -19.13
C LEU A 605 -60.06 -0.16 -19.16
N ILE A 606 -60.79 0.93 -19.28
CA ILE A 606 -62.26 0.93 -19.38
C ILE A 606 -62.65 1.67 -20.65
N VAL A 607 -63.19 0.94 -21.62
CA VAL A 607 -63.69 1.54 -22.88
C VAL A 607 -65.15 1.92 -22.69
N SER A 608 -65.43 3.23 -22.56
CA SER A 608 -66.78 3.74 -22.34
C SER A 608 -66.87 5.25 -22.60
N ASP A 609 -67.89 5.67 -23.34
CA ASP A 609 -68.20 7.09 -23.58
C ASP A 609 -69.04 7.73 -22.47
N THR A 610 -69.54 6.95 -21.49
CA THR A 610 -70.60 7.38 -20.55
C THR A 610 -70.34 7.03 -19.07
N LEU A 611 -69.09 6.75 -18.70
CA LEU A 611 -68.76 6.30 -17.33
C LEU A 611 -68.94 7.41 -16.27
N ARG A 612 -69.61 7.11 -15.15
CA ARG A 612 -69.71 7.99 -13.97
C ARG A 612 -68.53 7.76 -13.00
N ILE A 613 -68.09 8.80 -12.29
CA ILE A 613 -66.95 8.71 -11.35
C ILE A 613 -67.28 7.84 -10.11
N ASP A 614 -68.53 7.87 -9.64
CA ASP A 614 -68.98 7.12 -8.45
C ASP A 614 -68.91 5.59 -8.64
N THR A 615 -69.09 5.11 -9.88
CA THR A 615 -68.97 3.68 -10.20
C THR A 615 -67.50 3.24 -10.22
N LEU A 616 -66.58 4.16 -10.55
CA LEU A 616 -65.14 3.92 -10.47
C LEU A 616 -64.66 3.81 -9.01
N ALA A 617 -65.19 4.63 -8.11
CA ALA A 617 -64.87 4.57 -6.68
C ALA A 617 -65.27 3.22 -6.05
N SER A 618 -66.40 2.65 -6.47
CA SER A 618 -66.86 1.32 -6.03
C SER A 618 -65.92 0.20 -6.48
N LEU A 619 -65.46 0.26 -7.73
CA LEU A 619 -64.46 -0.69 -8.25
C LEU A 619 -63.12 -0.54 -7.54
N ALA A 620 -62.68 0.69 -7.25
CA ALA A 620 -61.45 0.95 -6.53
C ALA A 620 -61.49 0.47 -5.06
N GLY A 621 -62.66 0.52 -4.42
CA GLY A 621 -62.89 -0.12 -3.13
C GLY A 621 -62.61 -1.64 -3.15
N ILE A 622 -62.94 -2.34 -4.24
CA ILE A 622 -62.69 -3.79 -4.36
C ILE A 622 -61.19 -4.07 -4.54
N PHE A 623 -60.49 -3.28 -5.35
CA PHE A 623 -59.04 -3.44 -5.53
C PHE A 623 -58.27 -3.20 -4.21
N THR A 624 -58.69 -2.22 -3.42
CA THR A 624 -58.08 -1.92 -2.12
C THR A 624 -58.35 -2.99 -1.06
N ILE A 625 -59.55 -3.59 -1.01
CA ILE A 625 -59.88 -4.73 -0.13
C ILE A 625 -58.94 -5.92 -0.36
N HIS A 626 -58.50 -6.13 -1.61
CA HIS A 626 -57.58 -7.20 -1.97
C HIS A 626 -56.09 -6.78 -1.98
N ASN A 627 -55.73 -5.69 -1.28
CA ASN A 627 -54.39 -5.14 -1.14
C ASN A 627 -53.69 -4.74 -2.46
N ALA A 628 -54.44 -4.46 -3.53
CA ALA A 628 -53.90 -3.86 -4.75
C ALA A 628 -53.84 -2.34 -4.58
N LEU A 629 -52.65 -1.82 -4.28
CA LEU A 629 -52.48 -0.41 -3.92
C LEU A 629 -52.19 0.47 -5.15
N ASP A 630 -51.26 0.09 -6.02
CA ASP A 630 -50.82 0.89 -7.20
C ASP A 630 -51.67 0.66 -8.46
N VAL A 631 -52.88 1.22 -8.46
CA VAL A 631 -53.85 1.10 -9.56
C VAL A 631 -54.09 2.45 -10.26
N LEU A 632 -53.94 2.45 -11.58
CA LEU A 632 -54.30 3.56 -12.48
C LEU A 632 -55.50 3.16 -13.33
N TYR A 633 -56.55 3.97 -13.33
CA TYR A 633 -57.75 3.74 -14.14
C TYR A 633 -57.70 4.63 -15.39
N VAL A 634 -57.79 4.02 -16.56
CA VAL A 634 -57.75 4.69 -17.87
C VAL A 634 -59.11 4.52 -18.52
N VAL A 635 -59.85 5.61 -18.67
CA VAL A 635 -61.14 5.61 -19.35
C VAL A 635 -60.92 6.12 -20.77
N ILE A 636 -61.19 5.26 -21.75
CA ILE A 636 -61.00 5.52 -23.18
C ILE A 636 -62.40 5.75 -23.78
N GLY A 637 -62.65 6.99 -24.21
CA GLY A 637 -63.81 7.35 -25.02
C GLY A 637 -63.46 7.52 -26.50
N SER A 638 -64.47 7.71 -27.34
CA SER A 638 -64.38 7.86 -28.80
C SER A 638 -63.54 9.05 -29.26
N THR A 639 -63.35 10.06 -28.40
CA THR A 639 -62.55 11.27 -28.72
C THR A 639 -61.63 11.74 -27.59
N THR A 640 -61.68 11.13 -26.40
CA THR A 640 -60.90 11.56 -25.22
C THR A 640 -60.37 10.38 -24.41
N VAL A 641 -59.15 10.51 -23.86
CA VAL A 641 -58.59 9.60 -22.85
C VAL A 641 -58.55 10.37 -21.53
N SER A 642 -59.05 9.76 -20.46
CA SER A 642 -59.01 10.35 -19.11
C SER A 642 -58.40 9.37 -18.12
N LEU A 643 -57.52 9.88 -17.24
CA LEU A 643 -56.79 9.08 -16.26
C LEU A 643 -57.30 9.41 -14.86
N PHE A 644 -57.53 8.39 -14.05
CA PHE A 644 -58.00 8.51 -12.68
C PHE A 644 -57.15 7.64 -11.74
N ARG A 645 -56.86 8.17 -10.57
CA ARG A 645 -56.13 7.50 -9.49
C ARG A 645 -56.99 7.49 -8.22
N PHE A 646 -57.02 6.37 -7.51
CA PHE A 646 -57.76 6.28 -6.26
C PHE A 646 -56.89 6.67 -5.06
N ASN A 647 -57.38 7.58 -4.20
CA ASN A 647 -56.72 7.96 -2.96
C ASN A 647 -57.39 7.28 -1.76
N ASN A 648 -56.70 6.30 -1.17
CA ASN A 648 -57.22 5.49 -0.05
C ASN A 648 -57.45 6.31 1.24
N TYR A 649 -56.75 7.43 1.44
CA TYR A 649 -56.91 8.26 2.64
C TYR A 649 -58.17 9.12 2.60
N VAL A 650 -58.56 9.57 1.40
CA VAL A 650 -59.72 10.45 1.16
C VAL A 650 -60.90 9.67 0.56
N ASN A 651 -60.70 8.38 0.28
CA ASN A 651 -61.66 7.47 -0.36
C ASN A 651 -62.31 8.06 -1.63
N ASN A 652 -61.51 8.75 -2.45
CA ASN A 652 -61.99 9.46 -3.64
C ASN A 652 -61.05 9.27 -4.84
N CYS A 653 -61.61 9.32 -6.04
CA CYS A 653 -60.88 9.31 -7.31
C CYS A 653 -60.37 10.71 -7.64
N VAL A 654 -59.08 10.83 -7.94
CA VAL A 654 -58.42 12.06 -8.39
C VAL A 654 -58.11 11.91 -9.88
N GLN A 655 -58.53 12.88 -10.70
CA GLN A 655 -58.18 12.91 -12.12
C GLN A 655 -56.72 13.35 -12.30
N VAL A 656 -56.00 12.68 -13.20
CA VAL A 656 -54.56 12.89 -13.48
C VAL A 656 -54.37 13.18 -14.97
N SER A 657 -53.34 13.93 -15.34
CA SER A 657 -53.06 14.31 -16.74
C SER A 657 -52.25 13.25 -17.48
N ILE A 658 -52.45 13.15 -18.79
CA ILE A 658 -51.71 12.27 -19.71
C ILE A 658 -50.22 12.64 -19.79
N ASN A 659 -49.89 13.90 -19.50
CA ASN A 659 -48.50 14.40 -19.53
C ASN A 659 -47.80 14.32 -18.16
N ASP A 660 -48.46 13.83 -17.11
CA ASP A 660 -47.88 13.77 -15.78
C ASP A 660 -46.76 12.74 -15.69
N SER A 661 -45.74 13.04 -14.89
CA SER A 661 -44.59 12.14 -14.67
C SER A 661 -45.02 10.79 -14.08
N LEU A 662 -44.25 9.73 -14.36
CA LEU A 662 -44.46 8.38 -13.82
C LEU A 662 -44.58 8.39 -12.28
N SER A 663 -43.77 9.20 -11.60
CA SER A 663 -43.79 9.37 -10.14
C SER A 663 -45.08 10.01 -9.60
N PHE A 664 -45.79 10.77 -10.44
CA PHE A 664 -47.08 11.36 -10.09
C PHE A 664 -48.25 10.40 -10.40
N LEU A 665 -48.16 9.65 -11.49
CA LEU A 665 -49.11 8.60 -11.87
C LEU A 665 -49.10 7.44 -10.86
N PHE A 666 -47.92 7.02 -10.40
CA PHE A 666 -47.71 6.00 -9.37
C PHE A 666 -46.88 6.56 -8.20
N PRO A 667 -47.51 7.24 -7.21
CA PRO A 667 -46.79 7.79 -6.07
C PRO A 667 -46.29 6.68 -5.12
N ASN A 668 -45.02 6.75 -4.71
CA ASN A 668 -44.41 5.81 -3.77
C ASN A 668 -44.97 5.99 -2.34
N ARG A 669 -46.11 5.36 -2.05
CA ARG A 669 -46.85 5.50 -0.79
C ARG A 669 -46.18 4.87 0.45
N PHE A 670 -45.11 4.11 0.27
CA PHE A 670 -44.41 3.42 1.35
C PHE A 670 -43.16 4.16 1.87
N LEU A 671 -42.89 5.35 1.33
CA LEU A 671 -41.76 6.20 1.74
C LEU A 671 -42.03 7.08 2.96
N ASP A 672 -43.30 7.38 3.29
CA ASP A 672 -43.69 8.23 4.42
C ASP A 672 -44.77 7.53 5.27
N LEU A 673 -44.41 7.09 6.48
CA LEU A 673 -45.24 6.29 7.39
C LEU A 673 -45.66 7.03 8.66
N ARG A 674 -45.74 8.37 8.60
CA ARG A 674 -46.12 9.22 9.75
C ARG A 674 -47.36 8.69 10.46
N GLY A 675 -47.21 8.39 11.75
CA GLY A 675 -48.30 7.95 12.63
C GLY A 675 -48.48 6.44 12.79
N ARG A 676 -47.67 5.58 12.14
CA ARG A 676 -47.68 4.12 12.34
C ARG A 676 -46.30 3.59 12.76
N PRO A 677 -46.08 3.22 14.04
CA PRO A 677 -44.81 2.65 14.48
C PRO A 677 -44.58 1.23 13.95
N TYR A 678 -43.31 0.84 13.84
CA TYR A 678 -42.90 -0.55 13.64
C TYR A 678 -42.84 -1.29 14.97
N THR A 679 -43.58 -2.39 15.11
CA THR A 679 -43.47 -3.24 16.31
C THR A 679 -42.50 -4.39 16.05
N VAL A 680 -41.35 -4.40 16.73
CA VAL A 680 -40.23 -5.32 16.48
C VAL A 680 -39.92 -6.19 17.69
N ALA A 681 -39.93 -7.50 17.52
CA ALA A 681 -39.46 -8.43 18.54
C ALA A 681 -37.93 -8.57 18.50
N TRP A 682 -37.24 -8.51 19.64
CA TRP A 682 -35.78 -8.64 19.68
C TRP A 682 -35.28 -9.79 20.56
N TYR A 683 -34.09 -10.30 20.25
CA TYR A 683 -33.41 -11.38 20.98
C TYR A 683 -31.97 -10.98 21.32
N GLU A 684 -31.45 -11.45 22.46
CA GLU A 684 -30.10 -11.11 22.92
C GLU A 684 -29.01 -11.87 22.14
N ALA A 685 -28.26 -11.15 21.30
CA ALA A 685 -27.14 -11.64 20.52
C ALA A 685 -26.09 -10.52 20.34
N LYS A 686 -24.99 -10.55 21.10
CA LYS A 686 -23.90 -9.56 20.96
C LYS A 686 -23.07 -9.84 19.69
N PRO A 687 -22.68 -8.82 18.89
CA PRO A 687 -22.96 -7.38 19.03
C PRO A 687 -24.24 -6.90 18.27
N MET A 688 -25.08 -7.81 17.78
CA MET A 688 -26.22 -7.51 16.90
C MET A 688 -27.37 -6.81 17.64
N ALA A 689 -27.84 -7.35 18.76
CA ALA A 689 -28.84 -6.74 19.62
C ALA A 689 -28.64 -7.21 21.06
N PHE A 690 -28.46 -6.31 22.02
CA PHE A 690 -28.28 -6.64 23.43
C PHE A 690 -28.72 -5.49 24.33
N ALA A 691 -29.05 -5.81 25.58
CA ALA A 691 -29.40 -4.79 26.55
C ALA A 691 -28.14 -4.11 27.12
N ARG A 692 -28.11 -2.77 27.10
CA ARG A 692 -27.12 -1.95 27.80
C ARG A 692 -27.85 -0.78 28.46
N ASN A 693 -27.74 -0.64 29.78
CA ASN A 693 -28.35 0.46 30.55
C ASN A 693 -29.88 0.61 30.33
N ASN A 694 -30.64 -0.49 30.44
CA ASN A 694 -32.09 -0.54 30.18
C ASN A 694 -32.56 -0.12 28.77
N GLN A 695 -31.63 0.09 27.82
CA GLN A 695 -31.93 0.29 26.42
C GLN A 695 -31.43 -0.89 25.60
N VAL A 696 -32.20 -1.26 24.58
CA VAL A 696 -31.76 -2.25 23.60
C VAL A 696 -30.86 -1.53 22.61
N VAL A 697 -29.65 -2.03 22.42
CA VAL A 697 -28.65 -1.44 21.53
C VAL A 697 -27.98 -2.53 20.70
N GLY A 698 -27.33 -2.14 19.61
CA GLY A 698 -26.58 -3.04 18.75
C GLY A 698 -26.72 -2.69 17.28
N VAL A 699 -26.05 -3.46 16.44
CA VAL A 699 -26.05 -3.27 14.97
C VAL A 699 -27.47 -3.28 14.41
N ASP A 700 -28.27 -4.28 14.74
CA ASP A 700 -29.62 -4.46 14.18
C ASP A 700 -30.54 -3.32 14.63
N ILE A 701 -30.40 -2.87 15.87
CA ILE A 701 -31.22 -1.81 16.46
C ILE A 701 -30.93 -0.46 15.83
N ASP A 702 -29.66 -0.08 15.73
CA ASP A 702 -29.25 1.17 15.08
C ASP A 702 -29.68 1.18 13.61
N PHE A 703 -29.56 0.05 12.92
CA PHE A 703 -29.92 -0.08 11.51
C PHE A 703 -31.42 0.09 11.28
N ILE A 704 -32.26 -0.60 12.06
CA ILE A 704 -33.73 -0.47 11.98
C ILE A 704 -34.18 0.95 12.34
N ASN A 705 -33.55 1.58 13.33
CA ASN A 705 -33.87 2.96 13.73
C ASN A 705 -33.56 3.98 12.62
N ILE A 706 -32.50 3.77 11.84
CA ILE A 706 -32.18 4.62 10.68
C ILE A 706 -33.28 4.50 9.62
N ILE A 707 -33.75 3.28 9.33
CA ILE A 707 -34.83 3.04 8.37
C ILE A 707 -36.11 3.75 8.82
N ALA A 708 -36.51 3.53 10.07
CA ALA A 708 -37.71 4.14 10.64
C ALA A 708 -37.65 5.68 10.60
N LYS A 709 -36.50 6.26 10.94
CA LYS A 709 -36.27 7.71 10.84
C LYS A 709 -36.42 8.22 9.41
N HIS A 710 -35.92 7.49 8.42
CA HIS A 710 -36.03 7.85 7.01
C HIS A 710 -37.47 7.78 6.48
N GLN A 711 -38.30 6.93 7.08
CA GLN A 711 -39.74 6.82 6.77
C GLN A 711 -40.62 7.72 7.66
N ASN A 712 -40.04 8.66 8.41
CA ASN A 712 -40.73 9.52 9.37
C ASN A 712 -41.61 8.75 10.39
N THR A 713 -41.12 7.60 10.86
CA THR A 713 -41.79 6.79 11.89
C THR A 713 -40.82 6.39 13.02
N HIS A 714 -41.32 5.69 14.04
CA HIS A 714 -40.56 5.17 15.18
C HIS A 714 -40.75 3.66 15.35
N VAL A 715 -39.97 3.05 16.24
CA VAL A 715 -39.90 1.59 16.44
C VAL A 715 -40.12 1.25 17.90
N ASP A 716 -41.02 0.29 18.15
CA ASP A 716 -41.32 -0.25 19.47
C ASP A 716 -40.70 -1.66 19.61
N TYR A 717 -39.69 -1.78 20.47
CA TYR A 717 -38.97 -3.04 20.70
C TYR A 717 -39.58 -3.86 21.84
N LEU A 718 -40.07 -5.07 21.55
CA LEU A 718 -40.70 -5.98 22.51
C LEU A 718 -39.79 -7.19 22.84
N VAL A 719 -39.71 -7.55 24.14
CA VAL A 719 -38.81 -8.60 24.68
C VAL A 719 -39.42 -10.00 24.61
N THR A 720 -40.74 -10.13 24.73
CA THR A 720 -41.45 -11.43 24.83
C THR A 720 -42.54 -11.51 23.78
N LEU A 721 -42.62 -12.61 23.03
CA LEU A 721 -43.79 -12.92 22.19
C LEU A 721 -45.01 -13.19 23.09
N PRO A 722 -46.05 -12.35 23.10
CA PRO A 722 -47.33 -12.73 23.70
C PRO A 722 -47.91 -13.95 22.96
N LYS A 723 -48.50 -14.90 23.69
CA LYS A 723 -49.11 -16.13 23.12
C LYS A 723 -50.19 -15.86 22.05
N ASP A 724 -50.74 -14.64 21.97
CA ASP A 724 -51.76 -14.20 21.00
C ASP A 724 -51.26 -13.17 19.96
N SER A 725 -49.96 -12.93 19.83
CA SER A 725 -49.40 -11.75 19.13
C SER A 725 -49.23 -11.82 17.62
N LYS A 726 -49.79 -12.82 16.93
CA LYS A 726 -49.64 -12.93 15.46
C LYS A 726 -50.19 -11.72 14.68
N ARG A 727 -50.97 -10.85 15.33
CA ARG A 727 -51.57 -9.66 14.71
C ARG A 727 -50.84 -8.33 14.97
N THR A 728 -49.99 -8.23 16.00
CA THR A 728 -49.42 -6.95 16.46
C THR A 728 -47.93 -6.74 16.14
N ILE A 729 -47.16 -7.79 15.87
CA ILE A 729 -45.72 -7.69 15.56
C ILE A 729 -45.54 -7.58 14.04
N ASP A 730 -44.72 -6.62 13.59
CA ASP A 730 -44.39 -6.46 12.18
C ASP A 730 -43.25 -7.42 11.78
N PHE A 731 -42.15 -7.50 12.55
CA PHE A 731 -41.04 -8.43 12.31
C PHE A 731 -40.16 -8.66 13.56
N ALA A 732 -39.16 -9.55 13.45
CA ALA A 732 -38.26 -9.89 14.56
C ALA A 732 -36.76 -9.81 14.20
N THR A 733 -35.88 -9.46 15.15
CA THR A 733 -34.43 -9.36 14.91
C THR A 733 -33.69 -10.71 14.94
N TYR A 734 -34.28 -11.76 15.52
CA TYR A 734 -33.67 -13.09 15.46
C TYR A 734 -33.75 -13.63 14.02
N ARG A 735 -32.70 -14.34 13.60
CA ARG A 735 -32.60 -14.87 12.26
C ARG A 735 -32.64 -16.38 12.29
N LEU A 736 -33.40 -16.96 11.37
CA LEU A 736 -33.47 -18.39 11.16
C LEU A 736 -32.72 -18.77 9.88
N ILE A 737 -32.26 -20.02 9.82
CA ILE A 737 -31.70 -20.58 8.59
C ILE A 737 -32.82 -20.70 7.56
N ASP A 738 -32.53 -20.32 6.32
CA ASP A 738 -33.53 -20.41 5.27
C ASP A 738 -33.82 -21.87 4.87
N THR A 739 -34.76 -22.52 5.56
CA THR A 739 -35.18 -23.92 5.29
C THR A 739 -36.51 -24.01 4.53
N GLY A 740 -37.08 -22.89 4.10
CA GLY A 740 -38.39 -22.81 3.44
C GLY A 740 -39.61 -23.20 4.29
N GLN A 741 -39.44 -23.86 5.44
CA GLN A 741 -40.54 -24.37 6.27
C GLN A 741 -41.44 -23.25 6.85
N TRP A 742 -40.87 -22.09 7.15
CA TRP A 742 -41.57 -20.93 7.73
C TRP A 742 -42.23 -20.01 6.67
N SER A 743 -41.96 -20.23 5.38
CA SER A 743 -42.55 -19.46 4.26
C SER A 743 -44.08 -19.51 4.22
N GLN A 744 -44.69 -20.56 4.78
CA GLN A 744 -46.15 -20.68 4.86
C GLN A 744 -46.77 -19.75 5.90
N GLN A 745 -46.01 -19.32 6.91
CA GLN A 745 -46.50 -18.57 8.07
C GLN A 745 -46.04 -17.11 8.09
N ALA A 746 -45.02 -16.76 7.32
CA ALA A 746 -44.39 -15.44 7.34
C ALA A 746 -43.68 -15.11 6.02
N SER A 747 -43.46 -13.82 5.78
CA SER A 747 -42.68 -13.32 4.65
C SER A 747 -41.21 -13.18 5.04
N PRO A 748 -40.24 -13.58 4.19
CA PRO A 748 -38.82 -13.47 4.49
C PRO A 748 -38.35 -12.02 4.43
N LEU A 749 -37.53 -11.61 5.40
CA LEU A 749 -36.75 -10.37 5.37
C LEU A 749 -35.25 -10.71 5.44
N TYR A 750 -34.48 -10.23 4.46
CA TYR A 750 -33.06 -10.55 4.33
C TYR A 750 -32.20 -9.38 4.83
N PHE A 751 -31.40 -9.65 5.86
CA PHE A 751 -30.36 -8.73 6.30
C PHE A 751 -29.05 -8.97 5.53
N PRO A 752 -28.18 -7.96 5.37
CA PRO A 752 -26.99 -8.03 4.54
C PRO A 752 -25.83 -8.82 5.17
N ASN A 753 -26.13 -9.70 6.13
CA ASN A 753 -25.17 -10.51 6.87
C ASN A 753 -25.51 -12.00 6.72
N PRO A 754 -25.07 -12.64 5.62
CA PRO A 754 -25.06 -14.09 5.55
C PRO A 754 -24.02 -14.63 6.53
N TYR A 755 -24.41 -15.62 7.35
CA TYR A 755 -23.46 -16.22 8.28
C TYR A 755 -22.51 -17.15 7.53
N ARG A 756 -21.24 -16.77 7.52
CA ARG A 756 -20.14 -17.59 7.03
C ARG A 756 -19.60 -18.42 8.19
N TRP A 757 -19.57 -19.74 8.01
CA TRP A 757 -19.06 -20.71 8.97
C TRP A 757 -17.66 -21.15 8.56
N CYS A 758 -16.68 -20.87 9.41
CA CYS A 758 -15.27 -21.16 9.21
C CYS A 758 -14.79 -22.22 10.20
N LEU A 759 -13.64 -22.83 9.90
CA LEU A 759 -12.98 -23.79 10.77
C LEU A 759 -11.94 -23.09 11.64
N ALA A 760 -12.10 -23.21 12.95
CA ALA A 760 -11.06 -22.88 13.92
C ALA A 760 -10.28 -24.15 14.25
N ILE A 761 -9.03 -24.22 13.79
CA ILE A 761 -8.14 -25.38 13.94
C ILE A 761 -7.05 -25.05 14.95
N PRO A 762 -6.68 -25.95 15.86
CA PRO A 762 -5.59 -25.69 16.79
C PRO A 762 -4.21 -25.65 16.14
N ARG A 763 -3.33 -24.75 16.62
CA ARG A 763 -1.95 -24.63 16.12
C ARG A 763 -1.07 -25.78 16.65
N SER A 764 -0.34 -26.46 15.77
CA SER A 764 0.65 -27.49 16.08
C SER A 764 1.89 -27.42 15.16
N TYR A 765 3.07 -27.79 15.64
CA TYR A 765 4.31 -27.82 14.83
C TYR A 765 4.99 -29.18 15.01
N ARG A 766 5.42 -29.81 13.90
CA ARG A 766 6.22 -31.05 13.92
C ARG A 766 7.59 -30.79 13.28
N THR A 767 8.66 -31.17 13.98
CA THR A 767 10.03 -31.12 13.48
C THR A 767 10.50 -32.52 13.06
N ASP A 768 10.66 -32.75 11.76
CA ASP A 768 11.25 -34.00 11.23
C ASP A 768 12.76 -33.82 11.02
N VAL A 769 13.55 -34.53 11.84
CA VAL A 769 15.01 -34.33 11.94
C VAL A 769 15.81 -35.20 10.95
N SER A 770 15.33 -36.38 10.58
CA SER A 770 16.08 -37.35 9.73
C SER A 770 15.94 -37.13 8.22
N GLY A 771 14.85 -36.51 7.76
CA GLY A 771 14.53 -36.36 6.34
C GLY A 771 15.20 -35.18 5.63
N GLN A 772 15.84 -34.27 6.36
CA GLN A 772 16.28 -32.97 5.81
C GLN A 772 17.37 -33.07 4.74
N LEU A 773 18.25 -34.09 4.81
CA LEU A 773 19.35 -34.27 3.85
C LEU A 773 18.92 -34.94 2.54
N PHE A 774 17.97 -35.88 2.58
CA PHE A 774 17.58 -36.68 1.41
C PHE A 774 16.37 -36.10 0.65
N ARG A 775 15.57 -35.25 1.30
CA ARG A 775 14.35 -34.63 0.74
C ARG A 775 14.54 -33.68 -0.45
N PRO A 776 15.70 -33.00 -0.68
CA PRO A 776 15.85 -32.12 -1.85
C PRO A 776 15.58 -32.83 -3.18
N PHE A 777 15.78 -34.14 -3.24
CA PHE A 777 15.42 -34.99 -4.38
C PHE A 777 14.44 -36.10 -4.00
N GLN A 778 13.53 -36.42 -4.92
CA GLN A 778 12.65 -37.58 -4.75
C GLN A 778 13.45 -38.89 -4.80
N LEU A 779 12.94 -39.92 -4.14
CA LEU A 779 13.59 -41.24 -4.06
C LEU A 779 13.83 -41.84 -5.46
N ASP A 780 12.90 -41.62 -6.40
CA ASP A 780 13.02 -42.07 -7.78
C ASP A 780 14.23 -41.46 -8.50
N LEU A 781 14.54 -40.19 -8.21
CA LEU A 781 15.69 -39.49 -8.78
C LEU A 781 17.00 -40.03 -8.19
N TRP A 782 17.03 -40.34 -6.90
CA TRP A 782 18.20 -40.98 -6.26
C TRP A 782 18.49 -42.36 -6.86
N ILE A 783 17.45 -43.15 -7.11
CA ILE A 783 17.58 -44.44 -7.79
C ILE A 783 18.11 -44.22 -9.21
N PHE A 784 17.55 -43.29 -9.97
CA PHE A 784 18.00 -42.97 -11.32
C PHE A 784 19.46 -42.53 -11.35
N LEU A 785 19.90 -41.64 -10.46
CA LEU A 785 21.30 -41.22 -10.35
C LEU A 785 22.23 -42.39 -10.03
N THR A 786 21.79 -43.33 -9.19
CA THR A 786 22.54 -44.56 -8.88
C THR A 786 22.64 -45.49 -10.09
N VAL A 787 21.57 -45.61 -10.87
CA VAL A 787 21.55 -46.38 -12.14
C VAL A 787 22.47 -45.74 -13.19
N VAL A 788 22.43 -44.41 -13.35
CA VAL A 788 23.32 -43.70 -14.28
C VAL A 788 24.78 -43.81 -13.84
N ALA A 789 25.07 -43.67 -12.54
CA ALA A 789 26.43 -43.81 -12.01
C ALA A 789 26.97 -45.24 -12.19
N SER A 790 26.14 -46.26 -11.93
CA SER A 790 26.53 -47.67 -12.14
C SER A 790 26.69 -48.01 -13.62
N ALA A 791 25.85 -47.48 -14.51
CA ALA A 791 26.00 -47.61 -15.97
C ALA A 791 27.28 -46.94 -16.47
N TYR A 792 27.63 -45.76 -15.96
CA TYR A 792 28.90 -45.10 -16.30
C TYR A 792 30.12 -45.89 -15.78
N PHE A 793 30.04 -46.41 -14.55
CA PHE A 793 31.11 -47.25 -14.00
C PHE A 793 31.29 -48.54 -14.83
N GLY A 794 30.18 -49.15 -15.25
CA GLY A 794 30.17 -50.28 -16.19
C GLY A 794 30.77 -49.92 -17.55
N TYR A 795 30.39 -48.76 -18.11
CA TYR A 795 31.00 -48.24 -19.35
C TYR A 795 32.51 -48.09 -19.21
N LYS A 796 33.00 -47.46 -18.14
CA LYS A 796 34.43 -47.20 -17.91
C LYS A 796 35.23 -48.48 -17.67
N LYS A 797 34.66 -49.46 -16.94
CA LYS A 797 35.38 -50.68 -16.56
C LYS A 797 35.37 -51.74 -17.65
N LEU A 798 34.24 -51.92 -18.35
CA LEU A 798 34.06 -53.02 -19.32
C LEU A 798 34.11 -52.52 -20.77
N VAL A 799 33.25 -51.58 -21.11
CA VAL A 799 33.00 -51.17 -22.51
C VAL A 799 34.17 -50.35 -23.06
N TYR A 800 34.71 -49.43 -22.27
CA TYR A 800 35.88 -48.62 -22.64
C TYR A 800 37.11 -49.49 -22.87
N GLN A 801 37.38 -50.47 -21.99
CA GLN A 801 38.50 -51.39 -22.16
C GLN A 801 38.35 -52.25 -23.42
N HIS A 802 37.14 -52.73 -23.71
CA HIS A 802 36.88 -53.61 -24.85
C HIS A 802 36.94 -52.86 -26.19
N LEU A 803 36.29 -51.70 -26.28
CA LEU A 803 36.32 -50.86 -27.48
C LEU A 803 37.72 -50.29 -27.73
N SER A 804 38.52 -50.03 -26.68
CA SER A 804 39.86 -49.44 -26.81
C SER A 804 40.86 -50.39 -27.45
N CYS A 805 40.59 -51.70 -27.38
CA CYS A 805 41.36 -52.71 -28.10
C CYS A 805 40.84 -52.89 -29.53
N GLY A 806 39.52 -52.84 -29.75
CA GLY A 806 38.93 -53.15 -31.07
C GLY A 806 38.88 -52.01 -32.10
N TYR A 807 38.55 -50.77 -31.69
CA TYR A 807 38.30 -49.65 -32.63
C TYR A 807 38.76 -48.29 -32.05
N PRO A 808 40.08 -48.00 -32.04
CA PRO A 808 40.64 -46.84 -31.33
C PRO A 808 40.26 -45.48 -31.93
N GLY A 809 39.90 -45.41 -33.23
CA GLY A 809 39.47 -44.16 -33.88
C GLY A 809 38.08 -43.69 -33.45
N ILE A 810 37.16 -44.64 -33.19
CA ILE A 810 35.78 -44.35 -32.80
C ILE A 810 35.72 -43.88 -31.33
N ILE A 811 36.58 -44.41 -30.46
CA ILE A 811 36.65 -43.97 -29.05
C ILE A 811 37.12 -42.53 -28.91
N LYS A 812 38.11 -42.09 -29.70
CA LYS A 812 38.58 -40.70 -29.64
C LYS A 812 37.48 -39.69 -29.97
N ILE A 813 36.43 -40.12 -30.67
CA ILE A 813 35.26 -39.30 -31.02
C ILE A 813 34.16 -39.43 -29.97
N ILE A 814 33.91 -40.63 -29.42
CA ILE A 814 32.77 -40.92 -28.52
C ILE A 814 33.08 -40.62 -27.04
N ASP A 815 34.32 -40.84 -26.58
CA ASP A 815 34.64 -40.72 -25.16
C ASP A 815 34.67 -39.28 -24.63
N PRO A 816 35.20 -38.27 -25.38
CA PRO A 816 35.13 -36.87 -24.95
C PRO A 816 33.70 -36.34 -24.72
N PRO A 817 32.72 -36.52 -25.64
CA PRO A 817 31.35 -36.04 -25.41
C PRO A 817 30.64 -36.79 -24.28
N ILE A 818 30.91 -38.08 -24.07
CA ILE A 818 30.34 -38.82 -22.93
C ILE A 818 30.90 -38.28 -21.59
N LYS A 819 32.21 -38.03 -21.52
CA LYS A 819 32.82 -37.42 -20.32
C LYS A 819 32.30 -36.00 -20.06
N LEU A 820 32.15 -35.19 -21.11
CA LEU A 820 31.62 -33.83 -21.00
C LEU A 820 30.13 -33.83 -20.61
N LEU A 821 29.33 -34.72 -21.17
CA LEU A 821 27.92 -34.90 -20.82
C LEU A 821 27.76 -35.28 -19.35
N ILE A 822 28.59 -36.18 -18.83
CA ILE A 822 28.54 -36.62 -17.43
C ILE A 822 29.04 -35.53 -16.49
N LEU A 823 30.09 -34.79 -16.86
CA LEU A 823 30.56 -33.65 -16.08
C LEU A 823 29.50 -32.55 -16.01
N PHE A 824 28.85 -32.27 -17.14
CA PHE A 824 27.73 -31.32 -17.22
C PHE A 824 26.53 -31.79 -16.40
N LEU A 825 26.15 -33.07 -16.50
CA LEU A 825 25.07 -33.65 -15.71
C LEU A 825 25.38 -33.58 -14.22
N HIS A 826 26.62 -33.89 -13.81
CA HIS A 826 27.06 -33.79 -12.43
C HIS A 826 26.97 -32.34 -11.92
N PHE A 827 27.43 -31.37 -12.71
CA PHE A 827 27.33 -29.95 -12.38
C PHE A 827 25.86 -29.51 -12.22
N MET A 828 24.99 -29.85 -13.18
CA MET A 828 23.57 -29.52 -13.13
C MET A 828 22.86 -30.14 -11.93
N VAL A 829 23.13 -31.42 -11.63
CA VAL A 829 22.54 -32.10 -10.47
C VAL A 829 23.04 -31.50 -9.15
N LEU A 830 24.30 -31.10 -9.06
CA LEU A 830 24.85 -30.47 -7.86
C LEU A 830 24.25 -29.08 -7.62
N GLU A 831 24.20 -28.23 -8.65
CA GLU A 831 23.60 -26.88 -8.56
C GLU A 831 22.11 -26.93 -8.20
N THR A 832 21.36 -27.84 -8.84
CA THR A 832 19.94 -28.05 -8.53
C THR A 832 19.72 -28.60 -7.12
N TYR A 833 20.62 -29.47 -6.64
CA TYR A 833 20.59 -29.96 -5.26
C TYR A 833 20.83 -28.82 -4.26
N LEU A 834 21.88 -28.01 -4.49
CA LEU A 834 22.27 -26.90 -3.60
C LEU A 834 21.19 -25.82 -3.52
N THR A 835 20.60 -25.45 -4.67
CA THR A 835 19.50 -24.48 -4.71
C THR A 835 18.27 -25.00 -3.98
N MET A 836 17.92 -26.28 -4.15
CA MET A 836 16.76 -26.85 -3.47
C MET A 836 16.97 -27.04 -1.96
N LEU A 837 18.19 -27.38 -1.55
CA LEU A 837 18.58 -27.44 -0.14
C LEU A 837 18.51 -26.05 0.52
N THR A 838 19.03 -25.01 -0.16
CA THR A 838 18.99 -23.63 0.32
C THR A 838 17.55 -23.16 0.53
N LYS A 839 16.67 -23.46 -0.43
CA LYS A 839 15.24 -23.17 -0.33
C LYS A 839 14.60 -23.89 0.86
N GLN A 840 14.94 -25.14 1.13
CA GLN A 840 14.35 -25.88 2.25
C GLN A 840 14.80 -25.36 3.62
N LEU A 841 16.06 -24.93 3.74
CA LEU A 841 16.59 -24.32 4.97
C LEU A 841 15.89 -22.99 5.30
N GLU A 842 15.41 -22.26 4.28
CA GLU A 842 14.62 -21.04 4.44
C GLU A 842 13.22 -21.28 5.04
N PHE A 843 12.69 -22.53 4.99
CA PHE A 843 11.30 -22.86 5.37
C PHE A 843 11.17 -23.95 6.46
N SER A 844 12.16 -24.11 7.35
CA SER A 844 12.24 -25.25 8.30
C SER A 844 11.08 -25.35 9.32
N HIS A 845 10.39 -24.25 9.62
CA HIS A 845 9.19 -24.26 10.47
C HIS A 845 7.93 -24.47 9.64
N VAL A 846 7.69 -25.70 9.22
CA VAL A 846 6.43 -26.04 8.55
C VAL A 846 5.35 -26.26 9.62
N PRO A 847 4.29 -25.43 9.66
CA PRO A 847 3.14 -25.69 10.53
C PRO A 847 2.51 -27.03 10.16
N SER A 848 2.24 -27.87 11.17
CA SER A 848 1.70 -29.22 10.99
C SER A 848 0.17 -29.28 11.09
N PHE A 849 -0.50 -28.14 10.99
CA PHE A 849 -1.96 -28.04 10.99
C PHE A 849 -2.46 -27.60 9.62
N PRO A 850 -3.67 -28.04 9.21
CA PRO A 850 -4.28 -27.61 7.97
C PRO A 850 -4.46 -26.08 7.93
N LYS A 851 -4.00 -25.45 6.85
CA LYS A 851 -4.23 -24.02 6.59
C LYS A 851 -5.37 -23.78 5.63
N THR A 852 -5.67 -24.75 4.77
CA THR A 852 -6.73 -24.66 3.77
C THR A 852 -7.82 -25.70 4.03
N LEU A 853 -9.01 -25.45 3.51
CA LEU A 853 -10.13 -26.39 3.64
C LEU A 853 -9.81 -27.73 2.94
N GLN A 854 -9.01 -27.68 1.86
CA GLN A 854 -8.55 -28.87 1.15
C GLN A 854 -7.60 -29.71 2.03
N GLU A 855 -6.59 -29.09 2.63
CA GLU A 855 -5.69 -29.76 3.59
C GLU A 855 -6.46 -30.33 4.79
N PHE A 856 -7.54 -29.66 5.21
CA PHE A 856 -8.39 -30.14 6.29
C PHE A 856 -9.18 -31.39 5.88
N ASN A 857 -9.76 -31.42 4.69
CA ASN A 857 -10.48 -32.59 4.17
C ASN A 857 -9.56 -33.81 3.99
N GLU A 858 -8.29 -33.58 3.64
CA GLU A 858 -7.26 -34.62 3.56
C GLU A 858 -6.77 -35.06 4.96
N SER A 859 -6.99 -34.24 5.99
CA SER A 859 -6.61 -34.54 7.37
C SER A 859 -7.62 -35.44 8.07
N SER A 860 -7.15 -36.24 9.04
CA SER A 860 -8.02 -37.04 9.92
C SER A 860 -8.51 -36.24 11.14
N LEU A 861 -8.57 -34.91 11.05
CA LEU A 861 -8.88 -34.06 12.20
C LEU A 861 -10.41 -33.96 12.41
N PRO A 862 -10.96 -34.41 13.55
CA PRO A 862 -12.40 -34.34 13.80
C PRO A 862 -12.91 -32.91 13.98
N LEU A 863 -14.10 -32.65 13.43
CA LEU A 863 -14.82 -31.39 13.51
C LEU A 863 -15.94 -31.43 14.54
N LEU A 864 -15.93 -30.45 15.44
CA LEU A 864 -16.98 -30.21 16.40
C LEU A 864 -17.94 -29.13 15.88
N VAL A 865 -19.23 -29.45 15.81
CA VAL A 865 -20.29 -28.50 15.44
C VAL A 865 -21.13 -28.15 16.67
N PRO A 866 -21.03 -26.92 17.20
CA PRO A 866 -21.73 -26.54 18.43
C PRO A 866 -23.23 -26.27 18.24
N VAL A 867 -23.70 -26.08 16.99
CA VAL A 867 -25.10 -25.77 16.67
C VAL A 867 -25.82 -27.02 16.13
N PRO A 868 -26.84 -27.56 16.83
CA PRO A 868 -27.53 -28.80 16.43
C PRO A 868 -28.13 -28.75 15.03
N ASP A 869 -28.79 -27.64 14.66
CA ASP A 869 -29.45 -27.50 13.35
C ASP A 869 -28.45 -27.57 12.18
N LEU A 870 -27.21 -27.12 12.41
CA LEU A 870 -26.12 -27.21 11.43
C LEU A 870 -25.50 -28.60 11.38
N PHE A 871 -25.57 -29.37 12.46
CA PHE A 871 -25.06 -30.74 12.48
C PHE A 871 -25.82 -31.62 11.49
N ASP A 872 -27.15 -31.57 11.50
CA ASP A 872 -27.97 -32.33 10.56
C ASP A 872 -27.78 -31.87 9.11
N PHE A 873 -27.59 -30.56 8.90
CA PHE A 873 -27.29 -30.00 7.58
C PHE A 873 -25.92 -30.48 7.04
N LEU A 874 -24.88 -30.44 7.88
CA LEU A 874 -23.52 -30.86 7.50
C LEU A 874 -23.38 -32.38 7.39
N LYS A 875 -24.13 -33.14 8.18
CA LYS A 875 -24.18 -34.61 8.10
C LYS A 875 -24.70 -35.11 6.75
N ASN A 876 -25.62 -34.38 6.14
CA ASN A 876 -26.16 -34.71 4.83
C ASN A 876 -25.27 -34.24 3.66
N ASN A 877 -24.14 -33.56 3.95
CA ASN A 877 -23.21 -33.07 2.95
C ASN A 877 -22.04 -34.07 2.78
N PRO A 878 -21.83 -34.65 1.59
CA PRO A 878 -20.89 -35.76 1.40
C PRO A 878 -19.42 -35.40 1.63
N HIS A 879 -19.06 -34.12 1.66
CA HIS A 879 -17.67 -33.68 1.80
C HIS A 879 -17.15 -33.61 3.24
N HIS A 880 -18.03 -33.59 4.25
CA HIS A 880 -17.64 -33.37 5.65
C HIS A 880 -18.29 -34.36 6.63
N SER A 881 -19.19 -35.23 6.17
CA SER A 881 -19.95 -36.18 7.00
C SER A 881 -19.06 -37.05 7.90
N ASP A 882 -17.92 -37.48 7.38
CA ASP A 882 -17.08 -38.52 7.99
C ASP A 882 -16.19 -37.96 9.11
N GLN A 883 -16.04 -36.63 9.18
CA GLN A 883 -15.21 -35.92 10.16
C GLN A 883 -16.04 -35.30 11.30
N LEU A 884 -17.38 -35.34 11.22
CA LEU A 884 -18.26 -34.74 12.21
C LEU A 884 -18.33 -35.58 13.50
N VAL A 885 -18.02 -34.95 14.63
CA VAL A 885 -18.18 -35.57 15.95
C VAL A 885 -19.39 -34.97 16.65
N ASN A 886 -20.36 -35.83 16.99
CA ASN A 886 -21.44 -35.42 17.88
C ASN A 886 -20.89 -35.23 19.29
N TRP A 887 -20.99 -34.03 19.82
CA TRP A 887 -20.42 -33.71 21.13
C TRP A 887 -21.23 -34.32 22.26
N ASN A 888 -20.62 -35.24 23.02
CA ASN A 888 -21.18 -35.64 24.31
C ASN A 888 -20.83 -34.58 25.37
N ARG A 889 -21.82 -33.79 25.79
CA ARG A 889 -21.66 -32.69 26.78
C ARG A 889 -21.03 -33.10 28.12
N SER A 890 -20.92 -34.41 28.40
CA SER A 890 -20.24 -34.93 29.59
C SER A 890 -18.70 -34.96 29.49
N VAL A 891 -18.13 -34.86 28.29
CA VAL A 891 -16.68 -34.86 28.04
C VAL A 891 -16.17 -33.42 27.92
N ARG A 892 -14.94 -33.12 28.35
CA ARG A 892 -14.32 -31.79 28.22
C ARG A 892 -13.59 -31.64 26.88
N TYR A 893 -13.68 -30.47 26.27
CA TYR A 893 -13.02 -30.17 24.98
C TYR A 893 -11.49 -30.19 25.05
N ASP A 894 -10.86 -30.94 24.13
CA ASP A 894 -9.39 -31.02 23.97
C ASP A 894 -8.94 -30.25 22.72
N PRO A 895 -8.20 -29.14 22.90
CA PRO A 895 -7.75 -28.31 21.78
C PRO A 895 -6.65 -28.95 20.95
N GLN A 896 -6.00 -30.06 21.33
CA GLN A 896 -4.96 -30.64 20.46
C GLN A 896 -5.51 -31.55 19.36
N ARG A 897 -6.80 -31.91 19.44
CA ARG A 897 -7.38 -33.00 18.64
C ARG A 897 -8.61 -32.61 17.84
N LEU A 898 -9.31 -31.52 18.20
CA LEU A 898 -10.62 -31.19 17.65
C LEU A 898 -10.65 -29.78 17.05
N GLY A 899 -11.09 -29.68 15.80
CA GLY A 899 -11.45 -28.42 15.18
C GLY A 899 -12.85 -27.97 15.63
N ILE A 900 -13.11 -26.66 15.66
CA ILE A 900 -14.42 -26.10 16.00
C ILE A 900 -14.98 -25.32 14.81
N LEU A 901 -16.25 -25.54 14.51
CA LEU A 901 -16.98 -24.69 13.56
C LEU A 901 -17.40 -23.38 14.24
N GLN A 902 -16.91 -22.25 13.73
CA GLN A 902 -17.18 -20.91 14.30
C GLN A 902 -17.63 -19.94 13.21
N LYS A 903 -18.40 -18.90 13.58
CA LYS A 903 -18.76 -17.83 12.65
C LYS A 903 -17.51 -17.01 12.29
N CYS A 904 -17.19 -16.90 11.00
CA CYS A 904 -15.97 -16.26 10.53
C CYS A 904 -15.83 -14.82 11.05
N ASP A 905 -16.88 -14.02 10.86
CA ASP A 905 -16.88 -12.58 11.14
C ASP A 905 -16.90 -12.25 12.66
N LEU A 906 -17.22 -13.24 13.51
CA LEU A 906 -17.32 -13.08 14.95
C LEU A 906 -16.28 -13.92 15.70
N PHE A 907 -15.36 -14.59 15.00
CA PHE A 907 -14.41 -15.52 15.59
C PHE A 907 -13.67 -14.92 16.79
N GLU A 908 -13.14 -13.70 16.63
CA GLU A 908 -12.34 -13.04 17.67
C GLU A 908 -13.12 -12.79 18.97
N LEU A 909 -14.42 -12.51 18.87
CA LEU A 909 -15.28 -12.20 20.00
C LEU A 909 -15.93 -13.45 20.62
N SER A 910 -16.14 -14.49 19.80
CA SER A 910 -16.98 -15.63 20.16
C SER A 910 -16.21 -16.91 20.46
N ILE A 911 -14.95 -17.05 20.05
CA ILE A 911 -14.19 -18.29 20.28
C ILE A 911 -13.97 -18.56 21.78
N GLU A 912 -13.76 -17.52 22.57
CA GLU A 912 -13.55 -17.65 24.01
C GLU A 912 -14.85 -18.08 24.72
N GLU A 913 -15.99 -17.49 24.35
CA GLU A 913 -17.31 -17.88 24.86
C GLU A 913 -17.70 -19.30 24.40
N SER A 914 -17.50 -19.62 23.13
CA SER A 914 -17.75 -20.96 22.57
C SER A 914 -16.92 -22.03 23.30
N THR A 915 -15.62 -21.81 23.48
CA THR A 915 -14.75 -22.78 24.15
C THR A 915 -15.04 -22.87 25.66
N ALA A 916 -15.44 -21.76 26.29
CA ALA A 916 -15.92 -21.77 27.68
C ALA A 916 -17.18 -22.64 27.85
N LEU A 917 -18.16 -22.55 26.94
CA LEU A 917 -19.34 -23.43 26.92
C LEU A 917 -18.97 -24.92 26.75
N LEU A 918 -17.86 -25.20 26.08
CA LEU A 918 -17.31 -26.55 25.87
C LEU A 918 -16.41 -27.05 27.01
N GLY A 919 -16.29 -26.27 28.09
CA GLY A 919 -15.62 -26.67 29.34
C GLY A 919 -14.15 -26.25 29.47
N LYS A 920 -13.58 -25.52 28.49
CA LYS A 920 -12.22 -24.97 28.59
C LYS A 920 -12.14 -23.63 27.88
N ARG A 921 -11.94 -22.54 28.64
CA ARG A 921 -11.82 -21.18 28.09
C ARG A 921 -10.46 -21.01 27.41
N LEU A 922 -10.45 -20.85 26.09
CA LEU A 922 -9.24 -20.72 25.29
C LEU A 922 -9.30 -19.45 24.42
N ASP A 923 -8.18 -18.76 24.35
CA ASP A 923 -8.05 -17.54 23.56
C ASP A 923 -7.72 -17.84 22.08
N LYS A 924 -7.96 -16.86 21.21
CA LYS A 924 -7.79 -16.92 19.75
C LYS A 924 -6.40 -17.36 19.30
N HIS A 925 -5.36 -17.08 20.09
CA HIS A 925 -3.97 -17.42 19.79
C HIS A 925 -3.71 -18.93 19.67
N ASN A 926 -4.53 -19.76 20.32
CA ASN A 926 -4.40 -21.22 20.26
C ASN A 926 -4.93 -21.80 18.95
N PHE A 927 -5.65 -20.98 18.17
CA PHE A 927 -6.33 -21.39 16.98
C PHE A 927 -5.78 -20.67 15.75
N TYR A 928 -5.94 -21.33 14.62
CA TYR A 928 -5.80 -20.82 13.28
C TYR A 928 -7.17 -20.89 12.64
N LEU A 929 -7.68 -19.74 12.21
CA LEU A 929 -8.95 -19.67 11.50
C LEU A 929 -8.69 -19.90 10.01
N ILE A 930 -9.22 -21.00 9.47
CA ILE A 930 -9.33 -21.15 8.02
C ILE A 930 -10.43 -20.19 7.56
N THR A 931 -10.04 -19.14 6.86
CA THR A 931 -10.94 -18.07 6.40
C THR A 931 -11.86 -18.49 5.26
N GLN A 932 -11.58 -19.64 4.62
CA GLN A 932 -12.46 -20.25 3.63
C GLN A 932 -13.71 -20.79 4.33
N PRO A 933 -14.91 -20.27 4.02
CA PRO A 933 -16.13 -20.73 4.66
C PRO A 933 -16.46 -22.15 4.20
N VAL A 934 -16.73 -23.04 5.16
CA VAL A 934 -17.30 -24.37 4.92
C VAL A 934 -18.72 -24.24 4.40
N LEU A 935 -19.45 -23.26 4.93
CA LEU A 935 -20.84 -23.01 4.60
C LEU A 935 -21.15 -21.52 4.72
N ALA A 936 -21.88 -20.99 3.75
CA ALA A 936 -22.56 -19.71 3.88
C ALA A 936 -24.06 -19.98 4.02
N THR A 937 -24.64 -19.65 5.18
CA THR A 937 -26.07 -19.80 5.41
C THR A 937 -26.75 -18.44 5.23
N SER A 938 -27.72 -18.40 4.31
CA SER A 938 -28.67 -17.29 4.21
C SER A 938 -29.56 -17.29 5.46
N MET A 939 -29.56 -16.14 6.14
CA MET A 939 -30.27 -15.95 7.39
C MET A 939 -31.47 -15.05 7.13
N VAL A 940 -32.66 -15.52 7.51
CA VAL A 940 -33.92 -14.82 7.27
C VAL A 940 -34.51 -14.34 8.59
N SER A 941 -34.88 -13.07 8.62
CA SER A 941 -35.75 -12.50 9.64
C SER A 941 -37.22 -12.70 9.23
N ILE A 942 -38.06 -13.04 10.19
CA ILE A 942 -39.48 -13.30 9.95
C ILE A 942 -40.24 -11.98 9.94
N PHE A 943 -40.90 -11.67 8.82
CA PHE A 943 -41.83 -10.55 8.69
C PHE A 943 -43.29 -11.05 8.64
N LYS A 944 -44.22 -10.21 9.07
CA LYS A 944 -45.66 -10.45 8.94
C LYS A 944 -46.04 -10.83 7.51
N LYS A 945 -46.73 -11.96 7.37
CA LYS A 945 -47.15 -12.53 6.10
C LYS A 945 -47.99 -11.54 5.27
N ASP A 946 -47.69 -11.48 3.98
CA ASP A 946 -48.39 -10.66 2.96
C ASP A 946 -48.38 -9.14 3.25
N SER A 947 -47.45 -8.67 4.08
CA SER A 947 -47.31 -7.25 4.39
C SER A 947 -46.70 -6.49 3.20
N PRO A 948 -47.35 -5.41 2.71
CA PRO A 948 -46.80 -4.62 1.60
C PRO A 948 -45.51 -3.86 1.98
N LEU A 949 -45.20 -3.76 3.28
CA LEU A 949 -43.99 -3.09 3.76
C LEU A 949 -42.72 -3.92 3.62
N VAL A 950 -42.82 -5.24 3.40
CA VAL A 950 -41.65 -6.13 3.35
C VAL A 950 -40.70 -5.71 2.24
N HIS A 951 -41.21 -5.47 1.04
CA HIS A 951 -40.40 -5.08 -0.12
C HIS A 951 -39.76 -3.71 0.04
N THR A 952 -40.53 -2.73 0.53
CA THR A 952 -39.98 -1.39 0.78
C THR A 952 -38.92 -1.43 1.88
N PHE A 953 -39.14 -2.19 2.95
CA PHE A 953 -38.17 -2.35 4.04
C PHE A 953 -36.90 -3.05 3.52
N GLN A 954 -37.04 -4.13 2.75
CA GLN A 954 -35.91 -4.81 2.08
C GLN A 954 -35.11 -3.85 1.20
N ARG A 955 -35.79 -3.00 0.40
CA ARG A 955 -35.13 -2.00 -0.43
C ARG A 955 -34.32 -0.98 0.39
N TYR A 956 -34.79 -0.59 1.57
CA TYR A 956 -34.02 0.25 2.49
C TYR A 956 -32.80 -0.50 3.03
N ILE A 957 -32.96 -1.77 3.42
CA ILE A 957 -31.84 -2.61 3.85
C ILE A 957 -30.77 -2.64 2.75
N ASP A 958 -31.16 -2.93 1.52
CA ASP A 958 -30.24 -3.06 0.38
C ASP A 958 -29.53 -1.73 0.10
N ARG A 959 -30.25 -0.61 0.08
CA ARG A 959 -29.67 0.73 -0.12
C ARG A 959 -28.72 1.15 1.00
N LEU A 960 -29.07 0.91 2.26
CA LEU A 960 -28.20 1.26 3.38
C LEU A 960 -26.94 0.38 3.39
N ASN A 961 -27.06 -0.87 2.96
CA ASN A 961 -25.92 -1.76 2.76
C ASN A 961 -25.01 -1.30 1.61
N GLU A 962 -25.59 -0.93 0.46
CA GLU A 962 -24.86 -0.33 -0.68
C GLU A 962 -24.14 0.97 -0.28
N ALA A 963 -24.76 1.79 0.58
CA ALA A 963 -24.19 3.03 1.08
C ALA A 963 -23.06 2.82 2.13
N GLY A 964 -22.72 1.58 2.47
CA GLY A 964 -21.67 1.29 3.45
C GLY A 964 -22.10 1.39 4.92
N ILE A 965 -23.38 1.70 5.21
CA ILE A 965 -23.87 1.98 6.57
C ILE A 965 -23.86 0.70 7.41
N TRP A 966 -24.17 -0.44 6.79
CA TRP A 966 -24.08 -1.73 7.47
C TRP A 966 -22.66 -2.02 7.95
N GLN A 967 -21.65 -1.90 7.09
CA GLN A 967 -20.24 -2.11 7.46
C GLN A 967 -19.79 -1.12 8.55
N TYR A 968 -20.25 0.13 8.48
CA TYR A 968 -19.99 1.13 9.52
C TYR A 968 -20.60 0.76 10.87
N LEU A 969 -21.85 0.30 10.91
CA LEU A 969 -22.48 -0.11 12.17
C LEU A 969 -21.82 -1.37 12.73
N VAL A 970 -21.50 -2.35 11.88
CA VAL A 970 -20.74 -3.53 12.30
C VAL A 970 -19.41 -3.11 12.92
N SER A 971 -18.62 -2.25 12.25
CA SER A 971 -17.33 -1.79 12.79
C SER A 971 -17.48 -0.99 14.08
N LYS A 972 -18.46 -0.09 14.18
CA LYS A 972 -18.79 0.67 15.39
C LYS A 972 -19.03 -0.24 16.61
N TRP A 973 -19.77 -1.34 16.41
CA TRP A 973 -20.17 -2.24 17.49
C TRP A 973 -19.20 -3.40 17.73
N THR A 974 -18.32 -3.74 16.77
CA THR A 974 -17.24 -4.73 16.95
C THR A 974 -15.93 -4.11 17.42
N TYR A 975 -15.73 -2.80 17.27
CA TYR A 975 -14.56 -2.09 17.76
C TYR A 975 -14.50 -2.09 19.29
N SER A 976 -13.57 -2.87 19.86
CA SER A 976 -13.26 -2.84 21.30
C SER A 976 -12.03 -1.96 21.57
N PRO A 977 -12.16 -0.82 22.29
CA PRO A 977 -11.03 0.06 22.60
C PRO A 977 -10.11 -0.46 23.72
N ARG A 978 -10.24 -1.71 24.16
CA ARG A 978 -9.38 -2.32 25.20
C ARG A 978 -9.26 -3.83 24.98
N SER A 979 -8.43 -4.23 24.03
CA SER A 979 -7.57 -5.39 24.24
C SER A 979 -6.15 -4.84 24.26
N PRO A 980 -5.30 -5.23 25.23
CA PRO A 980 -3.90 -4.82 25.19
C PRO A 980 -3.36 -5.19 23.82
N SER A 981 -2.70 -4.24 23.17
CA SER A 981 -1.87 -4.49 22.01
C SER A 981 -0.78 -5.48 22.42
N TYR A 982 -1.12 -6.77 22.49
CA TYR A 982 -0.22 -7.78 21.96
C TYR A 982 -0.19 -7.49 20.47
N SER A 983 0.67 -6.54 20.11
CA SER A 983 1.26 -6.54 18.79
C SER A 983 1.67 -7.98 18.55
N THR A 984 1.04 -8.57 17.55
CA THR A 984 1.64 -9.65 16.79
C THR A 984 3.05 -9.19 16.41
N GLN A 985 4.04 -9.48 17.25
CA GLN A 985 5.45 -9.58 16.89
C GLN A 985 5.71 -10.84 16.06
N LEU A 986 4.69 -11.40 15.42
CA LEU A 986 4.83 -12.37 14.36
C LEU A 986 4.19 -11.77 13.12
N GLU A 987 4.99 -11.01 12.39
CA GLU A 987 5.08 -10.99 10.92
C GLU A 987 5.94 -9.79 10.52
N ASP A 988 7.17 -9.74 11.04
CA ASP A 988 8.24 -9.05 10.35
C ASP A 988 8.95 -10.10 9.48
N PRO A 989 8.86 -10.05 8.14
CA PRO A 989 9.57 -10.97 7.25
C PRO A 989 11.10 -10.92 7.47
N LEU A 990 11.60 -9.86 8.13
CA LEU A 990 13.01 -9.68 8.45
C LEU A 990 13.48 -10.48 9.67
N GLU A 991 12.64 -10.76 10.68
CA GLU A 991 13.08 -11.52 11.87
C GLU A 991 13.20 -13.04 11.59
N LEU A 992 12.52 -13.55 10.55
CA LEU A 992 12.73 -14.94 10.09
C LEU A 992 14.15 -15.15 9.50
N LYS A 993 14.85 -14.07 9.14
CA LYS A 993 16.11 -14.11 8.39
C LYS A 993 17.35 -14.36 9.26
N THR A 994 17.21 -14.50 10.58
CA THR A 994 18.35 -14.64 11.51
C THR A 994 18.26 -15.84 12.46
N GLN A 995 17.61 -16.93 12.05
CA GLN A 995 17.79 -18.22 12.73
C GLN A 995 19.02 -18.92 12.14
N PHE A 996 20.10 -18.96 12.92
CA PHE A 996 21.29 -19.76 12.60
C PHE A 996 20.92 -21.26 12.55
N LEU A 997 21.60 -22.04 11.70
CA LEU A 997 21.46 -23.50 11.72
C LEU A 997 21.87 -24.04 13.10
N ASP A 998 20.91 -24.60 13.82
CA ASP A 998 21.18 -25.30 15.07
C ASP A 998 21.83 -26.67 14.81
N LEU A 999 22.63 -27.17 15.76
CA LEU A 999 23.34 -28.46 15.68
C LEU A 999 22.38 -29.63 15.39
N ASN A 1000 21.12 -29.49 15.85
CA ASN A 1000 20.05 -30.46 15.62
C ASN A 1000 19.76 -30.71 14.12
N HIS A 1001 20.02 -29.75 13.24
CA HIS A 1001 19.82 -29.90 11.78
C HIS A 1001 20.91 -30.73 11.10
N LEU A 1002 22.08 -30.91 11.73
CA LEU A 1002 23.22 -31.67 11.17
C LEU A 1002 23.29 -33.12 11.67
N ILE A 1003 22.39 -33.53 12.57
CA ILE A 1003 22.34 -34.89 13.14
C ILE A 1003 22.41 -36.00 12.08
N PRO A 1004 21.69 -35.94 10.93
CA PRO A 1004 21.73 -37.01 9.93
C PRO A 1004 23.11 -37.24 9.32
N VAL A 1005 23.89 -36.17 9.12
CA VAL A 1005 25.25 -36.25 8.55
C VAL A 1005 26.18 -37.00 9.50
N TYR A 1006 26.10 -36.69 10.79
CA TYR A 1006 26.89 -37.40 11.81
C TYR A 1006 26.52 -38.88 11.92
N ILE A 1007 25.24 -39.22 11.78
CA ILE A 1007 24.79 -40.62 11.77
C ILE A 1007 25.41 -41.39 10.60
N VAL A 1008 25.29 -40.87 9.37
CA VAL A 1008 25.86 -41.54 8.17
C VAL A 1008 27.37 -41.66 8.27
N TRP A 1009 28.06 -40.60 8.70
CA TRP A 1009 29.51 -40.61 8.87
C TRP A 1009 29.97 -41.67 9.90
N SER A 1010 29.25 -41.79 11.03
CA SER A 1010 29.55 -42.79 12.05
C SER A 1010 29.39 -44.23 11.53
N GLN A 1011 28.36 -44.48 10.70
CA GLN A 1011 28.11 -45.79 10.11
C GLN A 1011 29.18 -46.18 9.07
N LEU A 1012 29.62 -45.23 8.24
CA LEU A 1012 30.69 -45.47 7.27
C LEU A 1012 32.04 -45.75 7.93
N LEU A 1013 32.36 -45.03 9.01
CA LEU A 1013 33.57 -45.29 9.80
C LEU A 1013 33.53 -46.68 10.43
N LEU A 1014 32.38 -47.08 10.98
CA LEU A 1014 32.19 -48.42 11.53
C LEU A 1014 32.36 -49.50 10.47
N ALA A 1015 31.78 -49.32 9.28
CA ALA A 1015 31.92 -50.26 8.16
C ALA A 1015 33.38 -50.38 7.70
N SER A 1016 34.09 -49.26 7.57
CA SER A 1016 35.52 -49.23 7.22
C SER A 1016 36.37 -49.98 8.26
N PHE A 1017 36.09 -49.77 9.55
CA PHE A 1017 36.77 -50.48 10.64
C PHE A 1017 36.52 -51.99 10.61
N ILE A 1018 35.28 -52.41 10.31
CA ILE A 1018 34.93 -53.83 10.16
C ILE A 1018 35.68 -54.46 8.97
N VAL A 1019 35.74 -53.78 7.82
CA VAL A 1019 36.47 -54.27 6.65
C VAL A 1019 37.97 -54.39 6.96
N PHE A 1020 38.55 -53.38 7.60
CA PHE A 1020 39.96 -53.41 8.02
C PHE A 1020 40.26 -54.58 8.98
N LEU A 1021 39.39 -54.82 9.96
CA LEU A 1021 39.50 -55.98 10.86
C LEU A 1021 39.38 -57.29 10.08
N GLY A 1022 38.44 -57.39 9.14
CA GLY A 1022 38.27 -58.54 8.27
C GLY A 1022 39.52 -58.84 7.45
N GLU A 1023 40.09 -57.82 6.78
CA GLU A 1023 41.33 -57.94 6.02
C GLU A 1023 42.52 -58.31 6.92
N HIS A 1024 42.62 -57.73 8.11
CA HIS A 1024 43.68 -58.06 9.07
C HIS A 1024 43.58 -59.51 9.56
N ILE A 1025 42.36 -60.00 9.82
CA ILE A 1025 42.11 -61.40 10.20
C ILE A 1025 42.46 -62.34 9.04
N VAL A 1026 42.03 -62.03 7.81
CA VAL A 1026 42.37 -62.84 6.62
C VAL A 1026 43.87 -62.85 6.37
N HIS A 1027 44.54 -61.70 6.48
CA HIS A 1027 45.99 -61.56 6.32
C HIS A 1027 46.76 -62.33 7.40
N THR A 1028 46.31 -62.31 8.65
CA THR A 1028 46.94 -63.08 9.74
C THR A 1028 46.72 -64.59 9.59
N ILE A 1029 45.58 -65.03 9.05
CA ILE A 1029 45.32 -66.44 8.71
C ILE A 1029 46.20 -66.88 7.53
N ALA A 1030 46.29 -66.08 6.46
CA ALA A 1030 47.14 -66.37 5.29
C ALA A 1030 48.63 -66.44 5.65
N ASN A 1031 49.12 -65.54 6.51
CA ASN A 1031 50.50 -65.58 7.02
C ASN A 1031 50.76 -66.78 7.95
N ARG A 1032 49.75 -67.27 8.68
CA ARG A 1032 49.85 -68.52 9.45
C ARG A 1032 49.93 -69.74 8.52
N GLN A 1033 49.13 -69.78 7.44
CA GLN A 1033 49.17 -70.85 6.44
C GLN A 1033 50.49 -70.91 5.66
N GLN A 1034 51.11 -69.77 5.32
CA GLN A 1034 52.45 -69.74 4.72
C GLN A 1034 53.55 -70.18 5.69
N ARG A 1035 53.38 -70.02 7.01
CA ARG A 1035 54.33 -70.54 8.02
C ARG A 1035 54.18 -72.05 8.27
N THR A 1036 53.00 -72.63 8.01
CA THR A 1036 52.76 -74.08 8.15
C THR A 1036 52.96 -74.86 6.84
N GLY A 1037 52.95 -74.20 5.67
CA GLY A 1037 53.08 -74.81 4.34
C GLY A 1037 54.49 -74.74 3.74
N LYS A 1038 55.54 -75.11 4.48
CA LYS A 1038 56.92 -75.26 3.96
C LYS A 1038 57.41 -76.72 3.91
N TYR A 1039 56.49 -77.67 3.75
CA TYR A 1039 56.76 -79.07 3.41
C TYR A 1039 55.68 -79.56 2.42
N GLU A 1040 56.09 -80.31 1.39
CA GLU A 1040 55.33 -80.84 0.22
C GLU A 1040 55.09 -79.81 -0.91
N ILE A 1041 55.94 -79.66 -1.94
CA ILE A 1041 56.37 -80.55 -3.05
C ILE A 1041 55.27 -80.84 -4.09
N ASN A 1042 55.49 -80.28 -5.29
CA ASN A 1042 55.10 -80.70 -6.65
C ASN A 1042 53.59 -80.81 -7.00
N HIS A 1043 53.11 -80.65 -8.24
CA HIS A 1043 53.70 -80.41 -9.56
C HIS A 1043 52.62 -79.72 -10.42
N ASP A 1044 53.05 -78.95 -11.43
CA ASP A 1044 52.40 -78.73 -12.74
C ASP A 1044 51.00 -78.06 -12.79
N SER A 1045 50.73 -76.99 -13.53
CA SER A 1045 51.24 -76.63 -14.86
C SER A 1045 50.74 -75.24 -15.31
N ILE A 1046 51.69 -74.45 -15.84
CA ILE A 1046 51.65 -73.75 -17.14
C ILE A 1046 50.87 -72.41 -17.25
N PRO A 1047 51.42 -71.45 -18.03
CA PRO A 1047 51.37 -70.03 -17.71
C PRO A 1047 50.46 -69.20 -18.63
N ILE A 1048 50.23 -67.99 -18.13
CA ILE A 1048 49.79 -66.77 -18.80
C ILE A 1048 50.58 -66.56 -20.10
N GLN A 1049 49.89 -66.45 -21.24
CA GLN A 1049 50.36 -65.63 -22.36
C GLN A 1049 49.20 -65.14 -23.25
N ASN A 1050 49.15 -63.81 -23.36
CA ASN A 1050 48.63 -63.00 -24.48
C ASN A 1050 47.12 -62.78 -24.62
N PHE A 1051 46.57 -61.94 -23.74
CA PHE A 1051 45.48 -61.02 -24.09
C PHE A 1051 46.07 -59.64 -24.37
N CYS A 1052 46.26 -59.34 -25.66
CA CYS A 1052 46.15 -58.01 -26.28
C CYS A 1052 46.65 -58.08 -27.72
N LYS A 1053 45.72 -57.96 -28.67
CA LYS A 1053 45.94 -57.16 -29.86
C LYS A 1053 44.68 -56.34 -30.12
#